data_AF-A0A497ERU8-F1
#
_entry.id   AF-A0A497ERU8-F1
#
_cell.length_a   1.000
_cell.length_b   1.000
_cell.length_c   1.000
_cell.angle_alpha   90.00
_cell.angle_beta   90.00
_cell.angle_gamma   90.00
#
_symmetry.space_group_name_H-M   'P 1'
#
loop_
_entity.id
_entity.type
_entity.pdbx_description
1 polymer ?
#
loop_
_entity_poly.entity_id
_entity_poly.type
_entity_poly.pdbx_seq_one_letter_code
_entity_poly.pdbx_strand_id
1 'polypeptide(L)'
;MNDTWVAFTEEMCPNPFKECWSNVTKVVNSTAGATIAWRVYANDTSNQWNASEIYTYVTTWMIQFDAVWSVYPNLIPGETMEIRANITNNTPLDSVWANCSGAWNGNLSMSLLEGKTYYATRISNEVGQINCSINANDTSGNYNMSDTIAITLIIQPEWQEEKQVETVYLNASDTGNLSYWKNLTLNNTGTIDWWRSLTCETYPNVDEVYVYYPDGTLLDSCTSCNSLTFPASVNAGEVVNYTCKYVWINATNTSALVVAQDKSYQSVAGGDVYEYASLNVSNYAEVDEEVVIYDQCPYGANGSYTAIHCGNMLLSVGGGVTTKVIFNWSEYNRIQITELGWEQDSSNTSNLSRQWVIEAVNFTNLEPIDFENVSYTISSPDIAEAGWSGEVVCYNCSGTFNISANSNFSTYVMAYGDWLNETQLPWEQDPDSQSRIDVQYIKSNLSVHNHANIPWENVYFCWDFSNVSFPSGSWSFITQNVCDYFNISANEDKNLSSGRASGDNIDEVFYDWEQDKSKTSNLSTQFISQEIYLVRNTDIPFKDIYWWTSNPDEFGDCDNCSGFVNLTDTSNTVYANDSGDVLWETIYLWEQDTLNITEAGGWAYSKQRTYVHNPSSIDFEDVVFNLTCREGWEAVEQYEYYNFSANSYYWIDTRCRAYDIIKKLLWNLTIDAPYILVDSQYYARFNVTLNNTDENVSYSNVLVRYNTMVDDYPSVDFPSSYVYVDISNGSVKNVTINGTCYPVVTVNKSKSKLEELDYVVWEHNSTHRVVSDLANLTKQKEIRYCVNLEREVDYYNNMENLTALSDGKPINYTLGTEELCFIIPEDFEESSWDAGYHWIKYNYTVAREHIIGPVSSITYRKTYLGMPIEQILIYLIVFIIVGGIILYVVVSQRKKEIRIEIKPEHIEKFKKLFEELEKK
;
A
#
# COMPACT_ATOMS: atom_id res chain seq x y z
N MET A 1 -46.93 7.53 43.01
CA MET A 1 -46.79 8.98 43.28
C MET A 1 -46.49 9.65 41.96
N ASN A 2 -47.45 10.36 41.36
CA ASN A 2 -47.14 11.22 40.22
C ASN A 2 -46.77 12.58 40.78
N ASP A 3 -45.64 13.14 40.37
CA ASP A 3 -45.31 14.51 40.76
C ASP A 3 -46.21 15.50 40.03
N THR A 4 -46.38 16.70 40.59
CA THR A 4 -47.06 17.79 39.89
C THR A 4 -46.17 18.33 38.79
N TRP A 5 -46.73 18.63 37.61
CA TRP A 5 -45.98 19.20 36.48
C TRP A 5 -45.29 20.50 36.88
N VAL A 6 -43.98 20.58 36.63
CA VAL A 6 -43.18 21.78 36.85
C VAL A 6 -42.79 22.35 35.48
N ALA A 7 -43.10 23.62 35.24
CA ALA A 7 -42.70 24.29 34.00
C ALA A 7 -41.19 24.59 34.03
N PHE A 8 -40.50 24.35 32.92
CA PHE A 8 -39.10 24.73 32.77
C PHE A 8 -38.97 26.26 32.76
N THR A 9 -38.16 26.78 33.67
CA THR A 9 -37.86 28.22 33.78
C THR A 9 -36.52 28.54 33.10
N GLU A 10 -36.24 29.82 32.83
CA GLU A 10 -34.96 30.26 32.25
C GLU A 10 -33.73 29.96 33.12
N GLU A 11 -33.92 29.72 34.42
CA GLU A 11 -32.84 29.27 35.32
C GLU A 11 -32.54 27.77 35.18
N MET A 12 -33.53 26.99 34.76
CA MET A 12 -33.42 25.54 34.52
C MET A 12 -32.89 25.23 33.12
N CYS A 13 -33.01 26.18 32.17
CA CYS A 13 -32.63 26.02 30.77
C CYS A 13 -31.94 27.30 30.22
N PRO A 14 -30.69 27.25 29.73
CA PRO A 14 -30.06 28.38 29.05
C PRO A 14 -30.79 28.72 27.74
N ASN A 15 -31.07 30.00 27.46
CA ASN A 15 -31.74 30.46 26.22
C ASN A 15 -30.76 30.56 25.03
N PRO A 16 -31.07 30.01 23.82
CA PRO A 16 -32.24 29.20 23.48
C PRO A 16 -32.22 27.84 24.17
N PHE A 17 -33.38 27.42 24.71
CA PHE A 17 -33.57 26.23 25.54
C PHE A 17 -33.16 24.94 24.82
N LYS A 18 -31.86 24.65 24.86
CA LYS A 18 -31.25 23.47 24.24
C LYS A 18 -31.01 22.33 25.23
N GLU A 19 -30.84 22.65 26.51
CA GLU A 19 -30.62 21.68 27.59
C GLU A 19 -31.23 22.20 28.89
N CYS A 20 -31.97 21.35 29.61
CA CYS A 20 -32.73 21.71 30.80
C CYS A 20 -32.49 20.69 31.92
N TRP A 21 -32.26 21.14 33.15
CA TRP A 21 -32.06 20.24 34.30
C TRP A 21 -33.20 20.35 35.32
N SER A 22 -33.58 19.22 35.92
CA SER A 22 -34.57 19.17 37.01
C SER A 22 -34.08 18.19 38.08
N ASN A 23 -34.28 18.54 39.36
CA ASN A 23 -33.83 17.75 40.50
C ASN A 23 -35.04 17.39 41.39
N VAL A 24 -35.41 16.10 41.41
CA VAL A 24 -36.56 15.58 42.17
C VAL A 24 -36.10 14.46 43.09
N THR A 25 -36.36 14.59 44.40
CA THR A 25 -36.04 13.56 45.40
C THR A 25 -37.32 12.93 45.96
N LYS A 26 -37.37 11.59 46.03
CA LYS A 26 -38.47 10.81 46.66
C LYS A 26 -37.88 9.77 47.61
N VAL A 27 -38.55 9.55 48.75
CA VAL A 27 -38.17 8.54 49.77
C VAL A 27 -38.99 7.27 49.55
N VAL A 28 -38.35 6.09 49.60
CA VAL A 28 -39.00 4.78 49.41
C VAL A 28 -39.07 4.01 50.72
N ASN A 29 -40.25 3.54 51.08
CA ASN A 29 -40.54 2.94 52.39
C ASN A 29 -40.51 1.39 52.28
N SER A 30 -39.29 0.83 52.32
CA SER A 30 -38.88 -0.54 52.74
C SER A 30 -39.83 -1.74 52.49
N THR A 31 -39.81 -2.33 51.29
CA THR A 31 -40.21 -3.74 51.10
C THR A 31 -39.15 -4.44 50.27
N ALA A 32 -38.26 -5.20 50.91
CA ALA A 32 -37.12 -5.81 50.25
C ALA A 32 -37.55 -6.72 49.07
N GLY A 33 -36.80 -6.68 47.97
CA GLY A 33 -37.11 -7.37 46.73
C GLY A 33 -38.14 -6.66 45.84
N ALA A 34 -38.66 -5.50 46.23
CA ALA A 34 -39.59 -4.73 45.40
C ALA A 34 -38.85 -3.92 44.33
N THR A 35 -39.28 -4.04 43.06
CA THR A 35 -38.82 -3.20 41.94
C THR A 35 -39.50 -1.83 42.00
N ILE A 36 -38.70 -0.79 42.15
CA ILE A 36 -39.10 0.60 42.04
C ILE A 36 -38.77 1.07 40.62
N ALA A 37 -39.74 1.69 39.93
CA ALA A 37 -39.60 2.16 38.55
C ALA A 37 -40.08 3.61 38.39
N TRP A 38 -39.41 4.41 37.57
CA TRP A 38 -39.81 5.78 37.22
C TRP A 38 -39.38 6.16 35.81
N ARG A 39 -40.02 7.18 35.24
CA ARG A 39 -39.65 7.78 33.94
C ARG A 39 -39.96 9.28 33.96
N VAL A 40 -39.28 10.04 33.12
CA VAL A 40 -39.43 11.49 33.00
C VAL A 40 -40.19 11.79 31.71
N TYR A 41 -41.10 12.77 31.77
CA TYR A 41 -41.86 13.26 30.61
C TYR A 41 -41.57 14.74 30.41
N ALA A 42 -41.45 15.17 29.15
CA ALA A 42 -41.33 16.56 28.76
C ALA A 42 -42.37 16.90 27.67
N ASN A 43 -42.97 18.08 27.76
CA ASN A 43 -43.89 18.61 26.76
C ASN A 43 -43.40 20.00 26.34
N ASP A 44 -43.36 20.27 25.04
CA ASP A 44 -43.05 21.60 24.54
C ASP A 44 -44.30 22.50 24.41
N THR A 45 -44.10 23.76 24.01
CA THR A 45 -45.18 24.74 23.84
C THR A 45 -46.07 24.47 22.62
N SER A 46 -45.65 23.55 21.74
CA SER A 46 -46.46 23.04 20.61
C SER A 46 -47.23 21.77 20.98
N ASN A 47 -47.22 21.41 22.27
CA ASN A 47 -47.88 20.23 22.83
C ASN A 47 -47.32 18.90 22.30
N GLN A 48 -46.03 18.86 21.94
CA GLN A 48 -45.33 17.62 21.60
C GLN A 48 -44.73 16.97 22.85
N TRP A 49 -45.13 15.72 23.09
CA TRP A 49 -44.71 14.94 24.25
C TRP A 49 -43.55 14.02 23.92
N ASN A 50 -42.52 14.04 24.76
CA ASN A 50 -41.47 13.04 24.76
C ASN A 50 -41.24 12.49 26.17
N ALA A 51 -40.61 11.33 26.27
CA ALA A 51 -40.32 10.71 27.55
C ALA A 51 -39.02 9.93 27.53
N SER A 52 -38.39 9.85 28.70
CA SER A 52 -37.25 8.97 28.91
C SER A 52 -37.68 7.49 28.86
N GLU A 53 -36.67 6.62 28.82
CA GLU A 53 -36.81 5.22 29.20
C GLU A 53 -37.28 5.08 30.66
N ILE A 54 -37.73 3.88 31.01
CA ILE A 54 -38.11 3.54 32.39
C ILE A 54 -36.85 3.13 33.15
N TYR A 55 -36.47 3.92 34.14
CA TYR A 55 -35.42 3.59 35.09
C TYR A 55 -35.99 2.73 36.21
N THR A 56 -35.25 1.72 36.66
CA THR A 56 -35.68 0.82 37.74
C THR A 56 -34.55 0.47 38.69
N TYR A 57 -34.85 0.27 39.98
CA TYR A 57 -33.97 -0.43 40.92
C TYR A 57 -34.79 -1.35 41.84
N VAL A 58 -34.15 -2.38 42.42
CA VAL A 58 -34.79 -3.30 43.38
C VAL A 58 -34.25 -3.02 44.78
N THR A 59 -35.13 -2.93 45.77
CA THR A 59 -34.71 -2.77 47.18
C THR A 59 -34.09 -4.08 47.70
N THR A 60 -33.04 -3.99 48.53
CA THR A 60 -32.26 -5.16 48.99
C THR A 60 -32.57 -5.53 50.47
N TRP A 61 -32.25 -6.78 50.83
CA TRP A 61 -32.67 -7.55 52.04
C TRP A 61 -32.04 -7.14 53.40
N MET A 62 -32.37 -7.80 54.53
CA MET A 62 -31.77 -7.60 55.90
C MET A 62 -31.62 -8.92 56.70
N ILE A 63 -30.78 -8.92 57.76
CA ILE A 63 -30.32 -10.09 58.59
C ILE A 63 -31.41 -11.06 59.04
N GLN A 64 -31.21 -12.37 58.86
CA GLN A 64 -32.11 -13.47 59.30
C GLN A 64 -31.39 -14.64 60.01
N PHE A 65 -32.09 -15.32 60.93
CA PHE A 65 -31.62 -16.51 61.64
C PHE A 65 -32.36 -17.77 61.13
N ASP A 66 -31.62 -18.69 60.52
CA ASP A 66 -32.18 -19.87 59.88
C ASP A 66 -32.30 -21.07 60.85
N ALA A 67 -31.38 -21.18 61.83
CA ALA A 67 -31.39 -22.24 62.85
C ALA A 67 -30.47 -21.89 64.05
N VAL A 68 -30.80 -22.33 65.26
CA VAL A 68 -29.97 -22.21 66.47
C VAL A 68 -30.02 -23.52 67.28
N TRP A 69 -28.87 -24.08 67.69
CA TRP A 69 -28.80 -25.36 68.44
C TRP A 69 -27.56 -25.49 69.34
N SER A 70 -27.58 -26.45 70.29
CA SER A 70 -26.43 -26.84 71.12
C SER A 70 -25.92 -28.22 70.71
N VAL A 71 -24.60 -28.44 70.78
CA VAL A 71 -23.98 -29.72 70.35
C VAL A 71 -24.15 -30.80 71.42
N TYR A 72 -24.07 -30.42 72.70
CA TYR A 72 -24.22 -31.32 73.85
C TYR A 72 -25.20 -30.73 74.86
N PRO A 73 -26.42 -31.29 75.02
CA PRO A 73 -27.44 -30.72 75.90
C PRO A 73 -27.26 -31.09 77.38
N ASN A 74 -26.50 -32.16 77.68
CA ASN A 74 -26.20 -32.63 79.05
C ASN A 74 -24.69 -32.84 79.21
N LEU A 75 -24.06 -32.21 80.20
CA LEU A 75 -22.61 -32.23 80.42
C LEU A 75 -22.27 -32.62 81.86
N ILE A 76 -21.05 -33.09 82.12
CA ILE A 76 -20.50 -33.17 83.49
C ILE A 76 -19.57 -31.98 83.76
N PRO A 77 -19.39 -31.54 85.02
CA PRO A 77 -18.51 -30.40 85.34
C PRO A 77 -17.09 -30.60 84.79
N GLY A 78 -16.64 -29.67 83.95
CA GLY A 78 -15.33 -29.71 83.29
C GLY A 78 -15.36 -29.95 81.77
N GLU A 79 -16.52 -30.25 81.19
CA GLU A 79 -16.67 -30.42 79.73
C GLU A 79 -16.97 -29.11 78.99
N THR A 80 -16.68 -29.09 77.69
CA THR A 80 -16.87 -27.91 76.81
C THR A 80 -18.30 -27.85 76.26
N MET A 81 -19.02 -26.80 76.62
CA MET A 81 -20.29 -26.39 76.01
C MET A 81 -20.04 -25.74 74.65
N GLU A 82 -20.85 -26.06 73.64
CA GLU A 82 -20.81 -25.46 72.29
C GLU A 82 -22.21 -25.11 71.78
N ILE A 83 -22.38 -23.88 71.29
CA ILE A 83 -23.63 -23.33 70.73
C ILE A 83 -23.39 -22.87 69.29
N ARG A 84 -24.31 -23.19 68.38
CA ARG A 84 -24.22 -22.84 66.95
C ARG A 84 -25.48 -22.14 66.45
N ALA A 85 -25.33 -21.27 65.44
CA ALA A 85 -26.42 -20.59 64.76
C ALA A 85 -26.13 -20.34 63.27
N ASN A 86 -27.12 -20.53 62.40
CA ASN A 86 -27.04 -20.21 60.97
C ASN A 86 -27.67 -18.84 60.70
N ILE A 87 -26.90 -17.90 60.13
CA ILE A 87 -27.30 -16.51 59.92
C ILE A 87 -27.09 -16.10 58.46
N THR A 88 -28.15 -15.63 57.79
CA THR A 88 -28.08 -15.10 56.43
C THR A 88 -28.22 -13.59 56.43
N ASN A 89 -27.36 -12.91 55.66
CA ASN A 89 -27.47 -11.48 55.42
C ASN A 89 -26.97 -11.11 54.02
N ASN A 90 -27.44 -9.99 53.47
CA ASN A 90 -27.03 -9.48 52.17
C ASN A 90 -25.82 -8.52 52.23
N THR A 91 -25.43 -8.10 53.43
CA THR A 91 -24.20 -7.35 53.69
C THR A 91 -23.36 -8.11 54.72
N PRO A 92 -22.02 -7.92 54.76
CA PRO A 92 -21.18 -8.57 55.76
C PRO A 92 -21.65 -8.21 57.18
N LEU A 93 -21.76 -9.23 58.03
CA LEU A 93 -22.08 -9.08 59.45
C LEU A 93 -20.90 -8.40 60.16
N ASP A 94 -21.19 -7.40 60.99
CA ASP A 94 -20.23 -6.64 61.79
C ASP A 94 -19.96 -7.31 63.14
N SER A 95 -21.01 -7.85 63.78
CA SER A 95 -20.85 -8.59 65.04
C SER A 95 -21.95 -9.62 65.25
N VAL A 96 -21.58 -10.77 65.82
CA VAL A 96 -22.49 -11.84 66.23
C VAL A 96 -22.12 -12.31 67.63
N TRP A 97 -23.10 -12.42 68.54
CA TRP A 97 -22.85 -12.88 69.92
C TRP A 97 -24.05 -13.61 70.53
N ALA A 98 -23.77 -14.57 71.41
CA ALA A 98 -24.75 -15.22 72.27
C ALA A 98 -24.87 -14.44 73.59
N ASN A 99 -26.09 -14.20 74.04
CA ASN A 99 -26.39 -13.63 75.35
C ASN A 99 -27.05 -14.73 76.21
N CYS A 100 -26.41 -15.11 77.31
CA CYS A 100 -26.79 -16.26 78.13
C CYS A 100 -27.17 -15.85 79.56
N SER A 101 -28.10 -16.62 80.15
CA SER A 101 -28.58 -16.46 81.51
C SER A 101 -28.94 -17.79 82.20
N GLY A 102 -29.01 -17.82 83.53
CA GLY A 102 -29.34 -19.01 84.31
C GLY A 102 -28.21 -19.38 85.29
N ALA A 103 -27.76 -20.64 85.26
CA ALA A 103 -26.61 -21.09 86.05
C ALA A 103 -25.31 -20.33 85.71
N TRP A 104 -25.24 -19.71 84.53
CA TRP A 104 -24.23 -18.74 84.13
C TRP A 104 -24.89 -17.57 83.40
N ASN A 105 -24.47 -16.33 83.71
CA ASN A 105 -24.94 -15.11 83.06
C ASN A 105 -23.76 -14.41 82.36
N GLY A 106 -23.85 -14.19 81.05
CA GLY A 106 -22.78 -13.53 80.29
C GLY A 106 -22.98 -13.59 78.78
N ASN A 107 -22.20 -12.78 78.06
CA ASN A 107 -22.19 -12.76 76.60
C ASN A 107 -20.98 -13.54 76.06
N LEU A 108 -21.17 -14.29 74.98
CA LEU A 108 -20.13 -14.99 74.23
C LEU A 108 -20.10 -14.45 72.80
N SER A 109 -18.95 -13.91 72.39
CA SER A 109 -18.74 -13.58 70.97
C SER A 109 -18.73 -14.86 70.14
N MET A 110 -19.45 -14.86 69.02
CA MET A 110 -19.51 -16.02 68.13
C MET A 110 -18.63 -15.80 66.91
N SER A 111 -17.88 -16.84 66.56
CA SER A 111 -17.01 -16.86 65.39
C SER A 111 -17.70 -17.61 64.26
N LEU A 112 -17.43 -17.22 63.01
CA LEU A 112 -17.91 -17.99 61.85
C LEU A 112 -17.17 -19.35 61.83
N LEU A 113 -17.92 -20.45 61.86
CA LEU A 113 -17.38 -21.80 61.72
C LEU A 113 -17.20 -22.14 60.24
N GLU A 114 -18.32 -22.15 59.49
CA GLU A 114 -18.34 -22.45 58.07
C GLU A 114 -19.66 -21.99 57.43
N GLY A 115 -19.55 -21.43 56.22
CA GLY A 115 -20.69 -20.96 55.43
C GLY A 115 -21.43 -19.82 56.12
N LYS A 116 -22.64 -20.12 56.60
CA LYS A 116 -23.49 -19.21 57.38
C LYS A 116 -23.55 -19.54 58.88
N THR A 117 -22.78 -20.54 59.31
CA THR A 117 -22.84 -21.10 60.67
C THR A 117 -21.83 -20.39 61.56
N TYR A 118 -22.31 -19.75 62.62
CA TYR A 118 -21.51 -19.16 63.69
C TYR A 118 -21.53 -20.08 64.92
N TYR A 119 -20.46 -20.10 65.70
CA TYR A 119 -20.34 -20.90 66.92
C TYR A 119 -19.62 -20.18 68.06
N ALA A 120 -19.87 -20.61 69.28
CA ALA A 120 -19.10 -20.24 70.47
C ALA A 120 -18.96 -21.44 71.42
N THR A 121 -17.80 -21.55 72.08
CA THR A 121 -17.49 -22.61 73.04
C THR A 121 -17.11 -22.05 74.42
N ARG A 122 -17.38 -22.82 75.47
CA ARG A 122 -16.99 -22.50 76.86
C ARG A 122 -16.91 -23.77 77.71
N ILE A 123 -15.87 -23.91 78.53
CA ILE A 123 -15.83 -24.97 79.57
C ILE A 123 -16.80 -24.60 80.70
N SER A 124 -17.73 -25.48 81.05
CA SER A 124 -18.69 -25.24 82.14
C SER A 124 -18.36 -26.07 83.37
N ASN A 125 -18.26 -25.37 84.51
CA ASN A 125 -18.03 -25.97 85.82
C ASN A 125 -19.26 -25.79 86.74
N GLU A 126 -20.31 -25.12 86.25
CA GLU A 126 -21.48 -24.72 87.00
C GLU A 126 -22.59 -25.77 86.87
N VAL A 127 -22.99 -26.38 87.99
CA VAL A 127 -24.07 -27.37 88.02
C VAL A 127 -25.43 -26.64 87.94
N GLY A 128 -26.17 -26.82 86.83
CA GLY A 128 -27.50 -26.21 86.63
C GLY A 128 -27.86 -26.03 85.14
N GLN A 129 -28.97 -25.34 84.84
CA GLN A 129 -29.41 -25.04 83.46
C GLN A 129 -28.94 -23.65 82.99
N ILE A 130 -28.43 -23.55 81.76
CA ILE A 130 -28.00 -22.29 81.08
C ILE A 130 -28.87 -22.06 79.84
N ASN A 131 -29.42 -20.85 79.66
CA ASN A 131 -30.29 -20.43 78.56
C ASN A 131 -29.66 -19.30 77.72
N CYS A 132 -29.58 -19.41 76.40
CA CYS A 132 -28.88 -18.46 75.52
C CYS A 132 -29.69 -18.02 74.27
N SER A 133 -29.62 -16.74 73.88
CA SER A 133 -30.18 -16.17 72.63
C SER A 133 -29.10 -15.51 71.77
N ILE A 134 -29.16 -15.59 70.44
CA ILE A 134 -28.12 -15.07 69.52
C ILE A 134 -28.52 -13.71 68.92
N ASN A 135 -27.55 -12.82 68.79
CA ASN A 135 -27.71 -11.44 68.31
C ASN A 135 -26.76 -11.18 67.15
N ALA A 136 -27.18 -10.40 66.15
CA ALA A 136 -26.36 -10.06 65.00
C ALA A 136 -26.58 -8.62 64.49
N ASN A 137 -25.49 -7.95 64.16
CA ASN A 137 -25.44 -6.65 63.49
C ASN A 137 -24.70 -6.75 62.16
N ASP A 138 -25.08 -5.96 61.17
CA ASP A 138 -24.33 -5.81 59.93
C ASP A 138 -23.54 -4.50 59.85
N THR A 139 -22.61 -4.45 58.90
CA THR A 139 -21.73 -3.29 58.66
C THR A 139 -22.50 -2.04 58.20
N SER A 140 -23.78 -2.18 57.88
CA SER A 140 -24.69 -1.09 57.53
C SER A 140 -25.54 -0.63 58.72
N GLY A 141 -25.37 -1.24 59.90
CA GLY A 141 -26.04 -0.89 61.15
C GLY A 141 -27.42 -1.54 61.35
N ASN A 142 -27.78 -2.55 60.55
CA ASN A 142 -29.02 -3.32 60.76
C ASN A 142 -28.82 -4.34 61.89
N TYR A 143 -29.81 -4.54 62.77
CA TYR A 143 -29.74 -5.42 63.96
C TYR A 143 -30.89 -6.44 64.00
N ASN A 144 -30.62 -7.68 64.44
CA ASN A 144 -31.66 -8.70 64.70
C ASN A 144 -31.27 -9.69 65.83
N MET A 145 -32.24 -10.40 66.44
CA MET A 145 -32.05 -11.37 67.54
C MET A 145 -32.85 -12.68 67.31
N SER A 146 -32.31 -13.83 67.75
CA SER A 146 -32.91 -15.17 67.65
C SER A 146 -33.75 -15.59 68.88
N ASP A 147 -34.41 -16.74 68.78
CA ASP A 147 -35.02 -17.46 69.91
C ASP A 147 -33.96 -18.02 70.90
N THR A 148 -34.41 -18.49 72.08
CA THR A 148 -33.55 -18.96 73.20
C THR A 148 -33.37 -20.50 73.25
N ILE A 149 -32.17 -20.99 73.58
CA ILE A 149 -31.83 -22.42 73.76
C ILE A 149 -31.28 -22.77 75.16
N ALA A 150 -31.51 -24.00 75.68
CA ALA A 150 -31.17 -24.45 77.05
C ALA A 150 -30.21 -25.68 77.15
N ILE A 151 -29.32 -25.75 78.19
CA ILE A 151 -28.25 -26.78 78.41
C ILE A 151 -28.09 -27.13 79.93
N THR A 152 -27.83 -28.40 80.37
CA THR A 152 -27.86 -28.89 81.81
C THR A 152 -26.64 -29.74 82.30
N LEU A 153 -26.23 -29.74 83.60
CA LEU A 153 -25.10 -30.54 84.19
C LEU A 153 -25.42 -31.47 85.44
N ILE A 154 -24.77 -32.66 85.63
CA ILE A 154 -25.02 -33.69 86.74
C ILE A 154 -23.76 -34.45 87.37
N ILE A 155 -23.84 -35.08 88.60
CA ILE A 155 -22.74 -35.78 89.39
C ILE A 155 -23.14 -37.20 89.96
N GLN A 156 -22.22 -38.20 90.18
CA GLN A 156 -22.44 -39.52 90.89
C GLN A 156 -21.33 -40.02 91.89
N PRO A 157 -21.65 -40.69 93.06
CA PRO A 157 -20.71 -41.54 93.85
C PRO A 157 -21.28 -42.84 94.56
N GLU A 158 -20.45 -43.79 95.05
CA GLU A 158 -20.84 -44.95 95.92
C GLU A 158 -19.87 -45.28 97.13
N TRP A 159 -20.38 -46.03 98.14
CA TRP A 159 -20.06 -46.13 99.61
C TRP A 159 -19.71 -47.57 100.16
N GLN A 160 -19.47 -47.71 101.51
CA GLN A 160 -18.87 -48.84 102.32
C GLN A 160 -19.79 -49.81 103.18
N GLU A 161 -19.18 -50.94 103.69
CA GLU A 161 -19.21 -51.64 105.05
C GLU A 161 -20.04 -52.94 105.42
N GLU A 162 -19.41 -54.02 106.03
CA GLU A 162 -19.62 -54.62 107.42
C GLU A 162 -18.93 -56.02 107.74
N LYS A 163 -18.44 -56.21 109.01
CA LYS A 163 -18.13 -57.40 109.90
C LYS A 163 -16.77 -58.18 109.88
N GLN A 164 -16.07 -58.17 111.03
CA GLN A 164 -14.67 -58.63 111.22
C GLN A 164 -14.46 -60.10 111.64
N VAL A 165 -13.63 -60.80 110.86
CA VAL A 165 -12.83 -61.99 111.22
C VAL A 165 -11.38 -61.51 111.33
N GLU A 166 -10.73 -61.69 112.48
CA GLU A 166 -9.35 -61.24 112.65
C GLU A 166 -8.37 -62.26 112.02
N THR A 167 -8.00 -61.99 110.77
CA THR A 167 -7.05 -62.79 109.98
C THR A 167 -5.63 -62.31 110.27
N VAL A 168 -4.70 -63.23 110.56
CA VAL A 168 -3.28 -62.89 110.75
C VAL A 168 -2.56 -63.00 109.41
N TYR A 169 -2.14 -61.86 108.86
CA TYR A 169 -1.35 -61.77 107.63
C TYR A 169 0.16 -61.77 107.96
N LEU A 170 0.95 -62.56 107.24
CA LEU A 170 2.41 -62.67 107.46
C LEU A 170 3.18 -62.33 106.18
N ASN A 171 3.44 -61.03 105.95
CA ASN A 171 4.30 -60.59 104.85
C ASN A 171 5.72 -61.14 105.01
N ALA A 172 6.21 -61.87 104.01
CA ALA A 172 7.65 -62.08 103.81
C ALA A 172 8.11 -61.06 102.77
N SER A 173 9.20 -60.37 103.05
CA SER A 173 9.84 -59.41 102.14
C SER A 173 11.24 -59.92 101.83
N ASP A 174 11.36 -60.95 100.99
CA ASP A 174 12.65 -61.33 100.40
C ASP A 174 12.40 -61.97 99.03
N THR A 175 12.62 -61.20 97.98
CA THR A 175 12.61 -61.64 96.58
C THR A 175 13.97 -62.26 96.25
N GLY A 176 14.05 -63.57 96.00
CA GLY A 176 15.25 -64.12 95.38
C GLY A 176 15.60 -65.60 95.54
N ASN A 177 14.73 -66.51 96.01
CA ASN A 177 15.09 -67.94 96.05
C ASN A 177 13.95 -68.89 95.64
N LEU A 178 14.31 -69.86 94.79
CA LEU A 178 13.47 -70.81 94.03
C LEU A 178 12.80 -71.93 94.86
N SER A 179 12.94 -71.90 96.19
CA SER A 179 12.18 -72.71 97.15
C SER A 179 12.48 -72.17 98.55
N TYR A 180 11.47 -71.68 99.28
CA TYR A 180 11.66 -71.14 100.63
C TYR A 180 10.72 -71.84 101.62
N TRP A 181 11.25 -72.18 102.81
CA TRP A 181 10.52 -72.80 103.91
C TRP A 181 10.25 -71.77 105.02
N LYS A 182 9.01 -71.65 105.48
CA LYS A 182 8.65 -70.74 106.60
C LYS A 182 8.02 -71.53 107.75
N ASN A 183 8.62 -71.44 108.93
CA ASN A 183 8.08 -72.01 110.17
C ASN A 183 7.13 -71.02 110.85
N LEU A 184 6.03 -71.54 111.40
CA LEU A 184 4.97 -70.77 112.04
C LEU A 184 4.68 -71.31 113.42
N THR A 185 4.83 -70.47 114.45
CA THR A 185 4.62 -70.83 115.86
C THR A 185 3.34 -70.21 116.38
N LEU A 186 2.42 -71.03 116.89
CA LEU A 186 1.21 -70.58 117.59
C LEU A 186 1.38 -70.85 119.08
N ASN A 187 1.20 -69.81 119.90
CA ASN A 187 1.31 -69.88 121.35
C ASN A 187 0.02 -69.36 121.99
N ASN A 188 -0.77 -70.24 122.60
CA ASN A 188 -1.95 -69.86 123.37
C ASN A 188 -1.58 -69.65 124.84
N THR A 189 -1.33 -68.40 125.25
CA THR A 189 -0.99 -68.03 126.63
C THR A 189 -2.21 -67.74 127.53
N GLY A 190 -3.43 -67.91 127.00
CA GLY A 190 -4.69 -67.69 127.72
C GLY A 190 -5.26 -68.94 128.40
N THR A 191 -6.34 -68.78 129.15
CA THR A 191 -7.03 -69.86 129.92
C THR A 191 -8.20 -70.53 129.19
N ILE A 192 -8.40 -70.25 127.89
CA ILE A 192 -9.52 -70.77 127.08
C ILE A 192 -9.01 -71.18 125.70
N ASP A 193 -9.55 -72.27 125.15
CA ASP A 193 -9.26 -72.74 123.78
C ASP A 193 -9.90 -71.80 122.74
N TRP A 194 -9.19 -71.49 121.66
CA TRP A 194 -9.70 -70.66 120.56
C TRP A 194 -9.49 -71.33 119.20
N TRP A 195 -10.40 -71.02 118.26
CA TRP A 195 -10.32 -71.41 116.87
C TRP A 195 -9.82 -70.22 116.05
N ARG A 196 -8.72 -70.41 115.30
CA ARG A 196 -8.29 -69.46 114.28
C ARG A 196 -8.21 -70.18 112.93
N SER A 197 -8.61 -69.46 111.89
CA SER A 197 -8.23 -69.83 110.52
C SER A 197 -6.82 -69.31 110.28
N LEU A 198 -5.94 -70.22 109.87
CA LEU A 198 -4.62 -69.86 109.41
C LEU A 198 -4.57 -69.85 107.89
N THR A 199 -3.97 -68.81 107.32
CA THR A 199 -3.81 -68.68 105.87
C THR A 199 -2.32 -68.50 105.56
N CYS A 200 -1.73 -69.42 104.78
CA CYS A 200 -0.45 -69.17 104.12
C CYS A 200 -0.77 -68.45 102.78
N GLU A 201 -0.44 -67.15 102.66
CA GLU A 201 -0.61 -66.39 101.41
C GLU A 201 0.54 -66.69 100.43
N THR A 202 0.20 -66.89 99.17
CA THR A 202 1.15 -67.09 98.08
C THR A 202 1.59 -65.79 97.45
N TYR A 203 2.85 -65.74 97.01
CA TYR A 203 3.32 -64.73 96.06
C TYR A 203 2.56 -64.85 94.73
N PRO A 204 2.47 -63.77 93.93
CA PRO A 204 2.15 -63.89 92.52
C PRO A 204 3.10 -64.90 91.87
N ASN A 205 2.53 -65.87 91.15
CA ASN A 205 3.21 -66.92 90.38
C ASN A 205 3.66 -68.20 91.12
N VAL A 206 3.31 -68.42 92.39
CA VAL A 206 3.56 -69.75 93.02
C VAL A 206 2.58 -70.78 92.44
N ASP A 207 3.11 -71.88 91.89
CA ASP A 207 2.29 -72.93 91.27
C ASP A 207 1.84 -74.01 92.28
N GLU A 208 2.60 -74.26 93.36
CA GLU A 208 2.26 -75.25 94.39
C GLU A 208 2.65 -74.81 95.83
N VAL A 209 1.78 -75.08 96.81
CA VAL A 209 2.00 -74.86 98.26
C VAL A 209 1.74 -76.13 99.07
N TYR A 210 2.65 -76.46 99.98
CA TYR A 210 2.56 -77.62 100.88
C TYR A 210 2.68 -77.20 102.35
N VAL A 211 1.83 -77.74 103.24
CA VAL A 211 1.84 -77.50 104.70
C VAL A 211 2.08 -78.79 105.47
N TYR A 212 2.98 -78.76 106.45
CA TYR A 212 3.39 -79.93 107.23
C TYR A 212 3.18 -79.75 108.74
N TYR A 213 2.86 -80.84 109.44
CA TYR A 213 2.95 -80.97 110.89
C TYR A 213 4.41 -80.92 111.37
N PRO A 214 4.67 -80.63 112.65
CA PRO A 214 6.04 -80.60 113.19
C PRO A 214 6.76 -81.96 113.16
N ASP A 215 6.05 -83.07 112.98
CA ASP A 215 6.62 -84.41 112.77
C ASP A 215 6.97 -84.71 111.29
N GLY A 216 6.73 -83.75 110.39
CA GLY A 216 7.02 -83.85 108.95
C GLY A 216 5.92 -84.49 108.12
N THR A 217 4.77 -84.86 108.70
CA THR A 217 3.63 -85.35 107.92
C THR A 217 2.92 -84.22 107.19
N LEU A 218 2.52 -84.44 105.93
CA LEU A 218 1.78 -83.47 105.13
C LEU A 218 0.40 -83.28 105.74
N LEU A 219 0.08 -82.05 106.14
CA LEU A 219 -1.22 -81.67 106.67
C LEU A 219 -2.20 -81.40 105.52
N ASP A 220 -1.78 -80.56 104.56
CA ASP A 220 -2.58 -80.20 103.39
C ASP A 220 -1.69 -79.62 102.28
N SER A 221 -2.16 -79.62 101.04
CA SER A 221 -1.44 -79.09 99.88
C SER A 221 -2.38 -78.56 98.81
N CYS A 222 -1.97 -77.53 98.09
CA CYS A 222 -2.69 -77.11 96.89
C CYS A 222 -1.79 -76.72 95.72
N THR A 223 -2.18 -77.17 94.54
CA THR A 223 -1.76 -76.75 93.21
C THR A 223 -2.65 -75.59 92.73
N SER A 224 -2.04 -74.47 92.34
CA SER A 224 -2.71 -73.28 91.77
C SER A 224 -3.71 -72.55 92.70
N CYS A 225 -3.61 -72.73 94.02
CA CYS A 225 -4.43 -71.98 94.98
C CYS A 225 -3.82 -70.62 95.32
N ASN A 226 -4.66 -69.57 95.35
CA ASN A 226 -4.28 -68.24 95.85
C ASN A 226 -4.16 -68.16 97.39
N SER A 227 -4.68 -69.16 98.11
CA SER A 227 -4.59 -69.27 99.57
C SER A 227 -4.96 -70.68 100.02
N LEU A 228 -4.25 -71.24 101.01
CA LEU A 228 -4.63 -72.46 101.71
C LEU A 228 -5.08 -72.11 103.14
N THR A 229 -6.34 -72.40 103.48
CA THR A 229 -6.91 -72.14 104.81
C THR A 229 -7.23 -73.44 105.51
N PHE A 230 -6.64 -73.66 106.68
CA PHE A 230 -6.91 -74.82 107.50
C PHE A 230 -7.27 -74.41 108.94
N PRO A 231 -8.18 -75.15 109.60
CA PRO A 231 -8.49 -74.92 111.00
C PRO A 231 -7.35 -75.42 111.87
N ALA A 232 -6.84 -74.58 112.77
CA ALA A 232 -5.87 -74.97 113.79
C ALA A 232 -6.48 -74.82 115.18
N SER A 233 -6.49 -75.90 115.97
CA SER A 233 -6.85 -75.91 117.39
C SER A 233 -5.58 -75.94 118.25
N VAL A 234 -5.42 -74.99 119.17
CA VAL A 234 -4.30 -74.97 120.13
C VAL A 234 -4.85 -74.90 121.55
N ASN A 235 -4.57 -75.92 122.35
CA ASN A 235 -5.02 -76.00 123.73
C ASN A 235 -4.34 -74.91 124.59
N ALA A 236 -5.02 -74.45 125.63
CA ALA A 236 -4.46 -73.50 126.60
C ALA A 236 -3.11 -73.98 127.18
N GLY A 237 -2.03 -73.21 126.98
CA GLY A 237 -0.69 -73.50 127.46
C GLY A 237 0.21 -74.31 126.52
N GLU A 238 -0.26 -74.66 125.32
CA GLU A 238 0.49 -75.46 124.33
C GLU A 238 1.12 -74.57 123.23
N VAL A 239 2.32 -74.95 122.75
CA VAL A 239 3.00 -74.31 121.62
C VAL A 239 3.11 -75.32 120.47
N VAL A 240 2.52 -75.00 119.32
CA VAL A 240 2.54 -75.87 118.13
C VAL A 240 3.19 -75.15 116.96
N ASN A 241 4.12 -75.83 116.26
CA ASN A 241 4.86 -75.30 115.12
C ASN A 241 4.42 -75.98 113.82
N TYR A 242 4.12 -75.21 112.77
CA TYR A 242 3.80 -75.68 111.42
C TYR A 242 4.80 -75.16 110.38
N THR A 243 4.94 -75.81 109.23
CA THR A 243 5.87 -75.39 108.17
C THR A 243 5.21 -75.34 106.79
N CYS A 244 5.36 -74.23 106.04
CA CYS A 244 4.89 -74.04 104.65
C CYS A 244 6.08 -74.06 103.63
N LYS A 245 5.93 -74.71 102.46
CA LYS A 245 6.88 -74.76 101.30
C LYS A 245 6.24 -74.25 99.99
N TYR A 246 6.98 -73.47 99.17
CA TYR A 246 6.53 -72.87 97.89
C TYR A 246 7.40 -73.28 96.67
N VAL A 247 6.80 -73.49 95.47
CA VAL A 247 7.47 -73.86 94.19
C VAL A 247 6.84 -73.13 92.96
N TRP A 248 7.64 -72.72 91.95
CA TRP A 248 7.24 -72.03 90.69
C TRP A 248 7.59 -72.89 89.45
N ILE A 249 6.75 -72.91 88.40
CA ILE A 249 6.84 -73.81 87.23
C ILE A 249 6.92 -73.08 85.86
N ASN A 250 6.32 -71.89 85.61
CA ASN A 250 6.43 -71.19 84.29
C ASN A 250 6.67 -69.65 84.39
N ALA A 251 7.66 -69.10 83.67
CA ALA A 251 7.96 -67.65 83.66
C ALA A 251 8.60 -67.14 82.34
N THR A 252 7.82 -66.97 81.28
CA THR A 252 8.25 -66.27 80.04
C THR A 252 7.85 -64.79 80.04
N ASN A 253 8.72 -63.92 79.51
CA ASN A 253 8.40 -62.51 79.27
C ASN A 253 8.82 -62.08 77.86
N THR A 254 8.13 -61.08 77.30
CA THR A 254 8.41 -60.51 75.98
C THR A 254 8.76 -59.03 76.08
N SER A 255 9.72 -58.57 75.28
CA SER A 255 10.00 -57.13 75.16
C SER A 255 8.93 -56.40 74.34
N ALA A 256 8.96 -55.07 74.33
CA ALA A 256 8.21 -54.30 73.34
C ALA A 256 8.64 -54.69 71.91
N LEU A 257 7.68 -54.70 70.99
CA LEU A 257 7.93 -54.90 69.56
C LEU A 257 8.70 -53.70 69.01
N VAL A 258 9.79 -53.96 68.29
CA VAL A 258 10.57 -52.90 67.61
C VAL A 258 10.42 -53.07 66.11
N VAL A 259 9.80 -52.09 65.45
CA VAL A 259 9.65 -52.03 63.99
C VAL A 259 10.67 -51.04 63.43
N ALA A 260 11.36 -51.41 62.34
CA ALA A 260 12.33 -50.56 61.66
C ALA A 260 12.47 -50.96 60.18
N GLN A 261 13.06 -50.09 59.36
CA GLN A 261 13.36 -50.40 57.96
C GLN A 261 14.36 -51.57 57.84
N ASP A 262 14.09 -52.52 56.93
CA ASP A 262 15.06 -53.56 56.55
C ASP A 262 16.08 -53.00 55.56
N LYS A 263 17.24 -52.59 56.07
CA LYS A 263 18.33 -52.00 55.27
C LYS A 263 19.04 -52.99 54.33
N SER A 264 18.65 -54.28 54.32
CA SER A 264 19.18 -55.24 53.35
C SER A 264 18.53 -55.11 51.96
N TYR A 265 17.40 -54.39 51.87
CA TYR A 265 16.70 -54.06 50.64
C TYR A 265 16.60 -52.55 50.46
N GLN A 266 16.54 -52.10 49.21
CA GLN A 266 16.33 -50.69 48.89
C GLN A 266 14.84 -50.41 48.77
N SER A 267 14.31 -49.53 49.61
CA SER A 267 12.92 -49.08 49.52
C SER A 267 12.75 -48.12 48.33
N VAL A 268 11.70 -48.30 47.54
CA VAL A 268 11.40 -47.47 46.37
C VAL A 268 10.14 -46.65 46.63
N ALA A 269 10.21 -45.33 46.52
CA ALA A 269 9.04 -44.47 46.60
C ALA A 269 8.05 -44.81 45.47
N GLY A 270 6.75 -44.86 45.78
CA GLY A 270 5.70 -45.34 44.86
C GLY A 270 5.76 -46.84 44.56
N GLY A 271 6.75 -47.55 45.14
CA GLY A 271 6.98 -48.98 45.04
C GLY A 271 6.86 -49.66 46.40
N ASP A 272 7.61 -50.75 46.57
CA ASP A 272 7.66 -51.49 47.83
C ASP A 272 8.59 -50.81 48.85
N VAL A 273 8.10 -50.67 50.08
CA VAL A 273 8.93 -50.42 51.27
C VAL A 273 9.25 -51.74 51.96
N TYR A 274 10.41 -51.81 52.62
CA TYR A 274 10.87 -53.04 53.27
C TYR A 274 11.08 -52.78 54.75
N GLU A 275 10.40 -53.57 55.58
CA GLU A 275 10.39 -53.40 57.02
C GLU A 275 10.72 -54.71 57.72
N TYR A 276 11.20 -54.59 58.96
CA TYR A 276 11.25 -55.70 59.88
C TYR A 276 10.72 -55.33 61.26
N ALA A 277 10.07 -56.29 61.91
CA ALA A 277 9.79 -56.27 63.35
C ALA A 277 10.74 -57.22 64.05
N SER A 278 11.23 -56.84 65.21
CA SER A 278 11.93 -57.76 66.10
C SER A 278 11.35 -57.78 67.51
N LEU A 279 11.28 -58.99 68.06
CA LEU A 279 10.75 -59.28 69.37
C LEU A 279 11.74 -60.18 70.12
N ASN A 280 12.07 -59.82 71.37
CA ASN A 280 12.85 -60.69 72.25
C ASN A 280 11.91 -61.45 73.17
N VAL A 281 12.05 -62.78 73.21
CA VAL A 281 11.32 -63.67 74.12
C VAL A 281 12.32 -64.27 75.10
N SER A 282 12.13 -64.01 76.39
CA SER A 282 13.00 -64.48 77.47
C SER A 282 12.28 -65.55 78.29
N ASN A 283 12.91 -66.73 78.43
CA ASN A 283 12.45 -67.79 79.34
C ASN A 283 13.33 -67.78 80.60
N TYR A 284 12.73 -67.50 81.75
CA TYR A 284 13.43 -67.45 83.04
C TYR A 284 13.35 -68.76 83.83
N ALA A 285 12.66 -69.80 83.32
CA ALA A 285 12.64 -71.14 83.90
C ALA A 285 13.88 -71.96 83.51
N GLU A 286 14.20 -73.03 84.25
CA GLU A 286 15.34 -73.93 83.94
C GLU A 286 15.01 -75.01 82.88
N VAL A 287 13.76 -75.06 82.43
CA VAL A 287 13.28 -76.02 81.42
C VAL A 287 12.90 -75.29 80.13
N ASP A 288 13.11 -75.98 79.01
CA ASP A 288 12.74 -75.47 77.69
C ASP A 288 11.22 -75.28 77.61
N GLU A 289 10.77 -74.17 77.01
CA GLU A 289 9.35 -73.83 76.89
C GLU A 289 9.00 -73.50 75.43
N GLU A 290 7.83 -73.98 74.97
CA GLU A 290 7.29 -73.64 73.66
C GLU A 290 6.38 -72.41 73.77
N VAL A 291 6.78 -71.31 73.12
CA VAL A 291 6.03 -70.07 73.06
C VAL A 291 5.43 -69.91 71.66
N VAL A 292 4.11 -69.68 71.59
CA VAL A 292 3.43 -69.38 70.33
C VAL A 292 3.33 -67.88 70.16
N ILE A 293 3.98 -67.35 69.12
CA ILE A 293 3.85 -65.94 68.73
C ILE A 293 2.72 -65.84 67.70
N TYR A 294 1.66 -65.10 68.04
CA TYR A 294 0.52 -64.87 67.17
C TYR A 294 0.77 -63.65 66.28
N ASP A 295 0.66 -63.82 64.97
CA ASP A 295 0.70 -62.73 64.00
C ASP A 295 -0.63 -62.69 63.23
N GLN A 296 -1.30 -61.53 63.21
CA GLN A 296 -2.53 -61.31 62.45
C GLN A 296 -2.20 -60.54 61.17
N CYS A 297 -1.95 -61.27 60.07
CA CYS A 297 -1.62 -60.63 58.80
C CYS A 297 -2.84 -59.89 58.21
N PRO A 298 -2.70 -58.63 57.75
CA PRO A 298 -3.69 -58.00 56.88
C PRO A 298 -3.50 -58.48 55.44
N TYR A 299 -4.61 -58.82 54.76
CA TYR A 299 -4.59 -59.08 53.31
C TYR A 299 -4.40 -57.76 52.54
N GLY A 300 -3.28 -57.64 51.82
CA GLY A 300 -3.02 -56.58 50.85
C GLY A 300 -2.65 -57.15 49.48
N ALA A 301 -3.25 -56.61 48.42
CA ALA A 301 -3.38 -57.25 47.11
C ALA A 301 -2.21 -57.00 46.15
N ASN A 302 -1.95 -58.01 45.31
CA ASN A 302 -1.20 -57.99 44.04
C ASN A 302 0.25 -57.48 44.05
N GLY A 303 1.21 -58.42 44.04
CA GLY A 303 2.53 -58.15 43.45
C GLY A 303 3.74 -58.76 44.17
N SER A 304 3.81 -60.09 44.27
CA SER A 304 5.07 -60.84 44.37
C SER A 304 6.12 -60.47 45.44
N TYR A 305 5.75 -60.28 46.71
CA TYR A 305 6.57 -60.76 47.84
C TYR A 305 5.66 -61.25 48.98
N THR A 306 5.71 -62.55 49.25
CA THR A 306 5.16 -63.22 50.43
C THR A 306 5.96 -62.83 51.66
N ALA A 307 5.32 -62.49 52.78
CA ALA A 307 6.05 -62.33 54.04
C ALA A 307 6.84 -63.61 54.33
N ILE A 308 8.10 -63.47 54.75
CA ILE A 308 9.03 -64.60 54.89
C ILE A 308 8.52 -65.60 55.96
N HIS A 309 7.68 -65.15 56.89
CA HIS A 309 6.81 -66.01 57.71
C HIS A 309 5.46 -65.32 57.98
N CYS A 310 4.36 -65.90 57.49
CA CYS A 310 2.99 -65.54 57.88
C CYS A 310 2.37 -66.71 58.67
N GLY A 311 1.85 -66.44 59.87
CA GLY A 311 1.16 -67.41 60.72
C GLY A 311 1.83 -67.62 62.08
N ASN A 312 1.08 -68.21 63.01
CA ASN A 312 1.55 -68.45 64.38
C ASN A 312 2.87 -69.22 64.37
N MET A 313 3.91 -68.65 64.97
CA MET A 313 5.23 -69.28 65.02
C MET A 313 5.42 -69.94 66.39
N LEU A 314 5.69 -71.25 66.38
CA LEU A 314 6.12 -72.01 67.55
C LEU A 314 7.63 -71.80 67.76
N LEU A 315 7.99 -71.24 68.90
CA LEU A 315 9.36 -70.97 69.28
C LEU A 315 9.72 -71.76 70.54
N SER A 316 10.67 -72.68 70.43
CA SER A 316 11.26 -73.35 71.60
C SER A 316 12.34 -72.45 72.18
N VAL A 317 12.13 -71.92 73.39
CA VAL A 317 13.11 -71.08 74.10
C VAL A 317 13.71 -71.89 75.25
N GLY A 318 15.02 -72.12 75.17
CA GLY A 318 15.73 -72.92 76.17
C GLY A 318 15.73 -72.25 77.55
N GLY A 319 15.77 -73.06 78.60
CA GLY A 319 15.72 -72.55 79.99
C GLY A 319 16.83 -71.52 80.28
N GLY A 320 16.47 -70.35 80.78
CA GLY A 320 17.38 -69.25 81.10
C GLY A 320 17.91 -68.44 79.90
N VAL A 321 17.38 -68.65 78.69
CA VAL A 321 17.85 -68.02 77.44
C VAL A 321 16.87 -66.96 76.95
N THR A 322 17.38 -65.95 76.23
CA THR A 322 16.58 -65.00 75.45
C THR A 322 16.81 -65.23 73.96
N THR A 323 15.72 -65.44 73.22
CA THR A 323 15.76 -65.65 71.77
C THR A 323 15.13 -64.45 71.05
N LYS A 324 15.83 -63.91 70.04
CA LYS A 324 15.34 -62.82 69.17
C LYS A 324 14.66 -63.41 67.95
N VAL A 325 13.44 -62.97 67.68
CA VAL A 325 12.69 -63.28 66.46
C VAL A 325 12.65 -62.04 65.57
N ILE A 326 12.78 -62.24 64.25
CA ILE A 326 12.69 -61.17 63.25
C ILE A 326 11.63 -61.57 62.21
N PHE A 327 10.71 -60.66 61.93
CA PHE A 327 9.71 -60.77 60.87
C PHE A 327 10.02 -59.71 59.83
N ASN A 328 10.11 -60.10 58.54
CA ASN A 328 10.32 -59.17 57.44
C ASN A 328 9.10 -59.19 56.52
N TRP A 329 8.66 -58.02 56.09
CA TRP A 329 7.59 -57.85 55.11
C TRP A 329 7.85 -56.64 54.22
N SER A 330 7.09 -56.56 53.14
CA SER A 330 7.08 -55.42 52.25
C SER A 330 5.66 -54.94 52.04
N GLU A 331 5.49 -53.63 51.92
CA GLU A 331 4.21 -53.03 51.61
C GLU A 331 4.34 -52.08 50.42
N TYR A 332 3.40 -52.20 49.49
CA TYR A 332 3.37 -51.36 48.30
C TYR A 332 2.73 -50.00 48.61
N ASN A 333 3.33 -48.94 48.08
CA ASN A 333 2.76 -47.58 48.08
C ASN A 333 2.58 -46.96 49.48
N ARG A 334 3.46 -47.29 50.43
CA ARG A 334 3.48 -46.67 51.78
C ARG A 334 4.31 -45.40 51.84
N ILE A 335 5.30 -45.28 50.97
CA ILE A 335 5.90 -43.98 50.62
C ILE A 335 5.26 -43.54 49.31
N GLN A 336 4.26 -42.67 49.39
CA GLN A 336 3.50 -42.20 48.23
C GLN A 336 4.27 -41.09 47.50
N ILE A 337 4.23 -41.12 46.16
CA ILE A 337 4.72 -40.04 45.30
C ILE A 337 3.52 -39.23 44.81
N THR A 338 3.60 -37.92 44.92
CA THR A 338 2.68 -36.99 44.26
C THR A 338 3.48 -36.07 43.34
N GLU A 339 3.28 -36.26 42.04
CA GLU A 339 3.79 -35.42 40.94
C GLU A 339 2.80 -34.28 40.70
N LEU A 340 3.27 -33.03 40.75
CA LEU A 340 2.43 -31.84 40.57
C LEU A 340 2.35 -31.37 39.11
N GLY A 341 3.11 -32.02 38.21
CA GLY A 341 3.18 -31.69 36.80
C GLY A 341 4.37 -30.79 36.47
N TRP A 342 4.90 -30.97 35.25
CA TRP A 342 5.98 -30.15 34.71
C TRP A 342 5.50 -28.76 34.33
N GLU A 343 6.25 -27.75 34.77
CA GLU A 343 6.07 -26.35 34.38
C GLU A 343 7.39 -25.77 33.85
N GLN A 344 7.32 -24.63 33.17
CA GLN A 344 8.53 -23.95 32.71
C GLN A 344 9.40 -23.51 33.89
N ASP A 345 10.70 -23.82 33.81
CA ASP A 345 11.68 -23.30 34.75
C ASP A 345 12.09 -21.87 34.38
N SER A 346 11.54 -20.90 35.11
CA SER A 346 11.87 -19.47 34.93
C SER A 346 13.25 -19.06 35.45
N SER A 347 13.95 -19.94 36.17
CA SER A 347 15.30 -19.66 36.68
C SER A 347 16.41 -19.87 35.63
N ASN A 348 16.11 -20.63 34.57
CA ASN A 348 17.01 -20.87 33.45
C ASN A 348 16.48 -20.21 32.16
N THR A 349 17.39 -19.63 31.37
CA THR A 349 17.00 -19.02 30.09
C THR A 349 16.74 -20.11 29.04
N SER A 350 15.50 -20.18 28.59
CA SER A 350 15.11 -21.00 27.43
C SER A 350 15.49 -20.29 26.13
N ASN A 351 16.00 -21.03 25.15
CA ASN A 351 16.28 -20.56 23.80
C ASN A 351 15.70 -21.51 22.76
N LEU A 352 15.90 -21.25 21.47
CA LEU A 352 15.41 -22.12 20.38
C LEU A 352 15.77 -23.60 20.57
N SER A 353 17.05 -23.91 20.81
CA SER A 353 17.55 -25.29 20.93
C SER A 353 17.36 -25.95 22.30
N ARG A 354 16.88 -25.21 23.30
CA ARG A 354 16.84 -25.69 24.69
C ARG A 354 15.83 -24.91 25.52
N GLN A 355 14.77 -25.59 25.95
CA GLN A 355 13.86 -25.09 26.96
C GLN A 355 14.05 -25.85 28.27
N TRP A 356 13.69 -25.23 29.38
CA TRP A 356 13.91 -25.77 30.73
C TRP A 356 12.58 -25.94 31.45
N VAL A 357 12.41 -27.08 32.11
CA VAL A 357 11.23 -27.40 32.92
C VAL A 357 11.63 -27.84 34.32
N ILE A 358 10.75 -27.58 35.26
CA ILE A 358 10.87 -27.98 36.65
C ILE A 358 9.56 -28.62 37.11
N GLU A 359 9.67 -29.61 37.98
CA GLU A 359 8.52 -30.25 38.62
C GLU A 359 8.77 -30.38 40.12
N ALA A 360 7.75 -30.03 40.90
CA ALA A 360 7.73 -30.26 42.34
C ALA A 360 7.19 -31.66 42.64
N VAL A 361 7.96 -32.45 43.39
CA VAL A 361 7.62 -33.83 43.74
C VAL A 361 7.56 -33.97 45.25
N ASN A 362 6.43 -34.49 45.73
CA ASN A 362 6.18 -34.71 47.15
C ASN A 362 6.17 -36.20 47.47
N PHE A 363 6.90 -36.55 48.52
CA PHE A 363 6.96 -37.89 49.08
C PHE A 363 6.32 -37.90 50.46
N THR A 364 5.35 -38.78 50.68
CA THR A 364 4.65 -38.91 51.96
C THR A 364 4.91 -40.29 52.55
N ASN A 365 5.53 -40.34 53.72
CA ASN A 365 5.70 -41.57 54.48
C ASN A 365 4.46 -41.83 55.34
N LEU A 366 3.68 -42.85 55.00
CA LEU A 366 2.49 -43.25 55.74
C LEU A 366 2.77 -44.22 56.90
N GLU A 367 4.04 -44.54 57.15
CA GLU A 367 4.45 -45.47 58.20
C GLU A 367 4.87 -44.75 59.49
N PRO A 368 4.68 -45.40 60.65
CA PRO A 368 5.12 -44.90 61.94
C PRO A 368 6.62 -45.09 62.20
N ILE A 369 7.43 -45.39 61.17
CA ILE A 369 8.88 -45.58 61.26
C ILE A 369 9.64 -44.72 60.25
N ASP A 370 10.92 -44.44 60.54
CA ASP A 370 11.82 -43.70 59.65
C ASP A 370 12.37 -44.62 58.55
N PHE A 371 12.49 -44.09 57.32
CA PHE A 371 13.14 -44.75 56.20
C PHE A 371 14.37 -43.97 55.74
N GLU A 372 15.48 -44.66 55.55
CA GLU A 372 16.73 -44.14 55.00
C GLU A 372 16.98 -44.69 53.59
N ASN A 373 17.65 -43.91 52.74
CA ASN A 373 18.05 -44.29 51.37
C ASN A 373 16.91 -44.76 50.46
N VAL A 374 15.73 -44.16 50.60
CA VAL A 374 14.57 -44.43 49.73
C VAL A 374 14.88 -43.93 48.33
N SER A 375 14.89 -44.82 47.33
CA SER A 375 15.08 -44.43 45.94
C SER A 375 13.80 -43.94 45.29
N TYR A 376 13.92 -42.99 44.38
CA TYR A 376 12.83 -42.56 43.51
C TYR A 376 13.30 -42.46 42.06
N THR A 377 12.35 -42.55 41.13
CA THR A 377 12.57 -42.28 39.71
C THR A 377 11.32 -41.63 39.15
N ILE A 378 11.47 -40.43 38.58
CA ILE A 378 10.44 -39.65 37.91
C ILE A 378 10.70 -39.71 36.41
N SER A 379 9.64 -39.88 35.62
CA SER A 379 9.76 -39.92 34.17
C SER A 379 9.99 -38.51 33.62
N SER A 380 10.77 -38.39 32.54
CA SER A 380 10.87 -37.12 31.81
C SER A 380 9.48 -36.69 31.28
N PRO A 381 9.24 -35.39 31.06
CA PRO A 381 7.98 -34.90 30.51
C PRO A 381 7.64 -35.54 29.17
N ASP A 382 6.36 -35.85 28.98
CA ASP A 382 5.82 -36.39 27.72
C ASP A 382 5.88 -35.36 26.59
N ILE A 383 6.25 -35.81 25.40
CA ILE A 383 6.15 -35.05 24.16
C ILE A 383 4.68 -35.10 23.69
N ALA A 384 4.10 -33.95 23.31
CA ALA A 384 2.68 -33.87 22.97
C ALA A 384 2.32 -34.57 21.65
N GLU A 385 3.25 -34.60 20.69
CA GLU A 385 3.03 -35.20 19.38
C GLU A 385 3.83 -36.50 19.17
N ALA A 386 3.10 -37.57 18.82
CA ALA A 386 3.68 -38.88 18.54
C ALA A 386 4.57 -38.84 17.28
N GLY A 387 5.88 -39.10 17.45
CA GLY A 387 6.85 -39.18 16.35
C GLY A 387 7.91 -38.09 16.36
N TRP A 388 7.81 -37.09 17.24
CA TRP A 388 8.87 -36.13 17.48
C TRP A 388 9.96 -36.73 18.40
N SER A 389 11.23 -36.56 18.06
CA SER A 389 12.35 -37.33 18.64
C SER A 389 13.36 -36.47 19.41
N GLY A 390 12.92 -35.38 20.05
CA GLY A 390 13.83 -34.55 20.82
C GLY A 390 14.42 -35.30 22.00
N GLU A 391 15.73 -35.15 22.19
CA GLU A 391 16.43 -35.71 23.33
C GLU A 391 16.15 -34.85 24.57
N VAL A 392 15.52 -35.46 25.58
CA VAL A 392 15.24 -34.81 26.87
C VAL A 392 16.24 -35.30 27.90
N VAL A 393 16.97 -34.38 28.52
CA VAL A 393 17.92 -34.67 29.58
C VAL A 393 17.31 -34.25 30.91
N CYS A 394 17.10 -35.20 31.81
CA CYS A 394 16.62 -34.93 33.16
C CYS A 394 17.74 -34.91 34.21
N TYR A 395 17.71 -33.90 35.07
CA TYR A 395 18.51 -33.75 36.27
C TYR A 395 17.68 -34.08 37.52
N ASN A 396 18.27 -34.89 38.41
CA ASN A 396 17.65 -35.33 39.65
C ASN A 396 16.32 -36.09 39.49
N CYS A 397 15.95 -36.55 38.27
CA CYS A 397 14.81 -37.45 38.09
C CYS A 397 14.97 -38.75 38.88
N SER A 398 16.19 -39.15 39.24
CA SER A 398 16.44 -40.31 40.11
C SER A 398 17.41 -39.94 41.22
N GLY A 399 17.14 -40.44 42.43
CA GLY A 399 18.00 -40.22 43.59
C GLY A 399 17.57 -41.03 44.79
N THR A 400 18.20 -40.74 45.94
CA THR A 400 17.85 -41.34 47.24
C THR A 400 17.66 -40.27 48.30
N PHE A 401 16.71 -40.44 49.21
CA PHE A 401 16.48 -39.53 50.35
C PHE A 401 16.11 -40.30 51.62
N ASN A 402 16.17 -39.60 52.76
CA ASN A 402 15.68 -40.10 54.04
C ASN A 402 14.37 -39.38 54.38
N ILE A 403 13.39 -40.10 54.93
CA ILE A 403 12.09 -39.56 55.32
C ILE A 403 11.67 -40.11 56.68
N SER A 404 11.28 -39.21 57.58
CA SER A 404 10.87 -39.58 58.93
C SER A 404 9.47 -40.19 58.96
N ALA A 405 9.15 -40.90 60.03
CA ALA A 405 7.83 -41.45 60.32
C ALA A 405 6.73 -40.39 60.19
N ASN A 406 5.62 -40.73 59.53
CA ASN A 406 4.44 -39.88 59.34
C ASN A 406 4.77 -38.45 58.85
N SER A 407 5.78 -38.31 58.00
CA SER A 407 6.27 -37.00 57.53
C SER A 407 6.27 -36.89 56.01
N ASN A 408 6.46 -35.67 55.53
CA ASN A 408 6.57 -35.36 54.11
C ASN A 408 7.99 -34.89 53.79
N PHE A 409 8.49 -35.29 52.63
CA PHE A 409 9.70 -34.75 52.03
C PHE A 409 9.36 -34.21 50.63
N SER A 410 9.81 -32.99 50.33
CA SER A 410 9.57 -32.35 49.05
C SER A 410 10.89 -32.08 48.35
N THR A 411 10.93 -32.30 47.05
CA THR A 411 12.09 -31.97 46.22
C THR A 411 11.66 -31.45 44.84
N TYR A 412 12.61 -30.93 44.08
CA TYR A 412 12.39 -30.48 42.71
C TYR A 412 13.25 -31.29 41.76
N VAL A 413 12.66 -31.70 40.65
CA VAL A 413 13.34 -32.33 39.50
C VAL A 413 13.34 -31.35 38.33
N MET A 414 14.38 -31.37 37.51
CA MET A 414 14.52 -30.43 36.37
C MET A 414 14.84 -31.21 35.11
N ALA A 415 14.33 -30.79 33.96
CA ALA A 415 14.71 -31.36 32.67
C ALA A 415 14.88 -30.26 31.62
N TYR A 416 15.66 -30.56 30.57
CA TYR A 416 15.76 -29.70 29.40
C TYR A 416 15.77 -30.53 28.13
N GLY A 417 15.34 -29.91 27.04
CA GLY A 417 15.19 -30.53 25.73
C GLY A 417 14.84 -29.46 24.71
N ASP A 418 14.74 -29.86 23.44
CA ASP A 418 14.51 -28.94 22.32
C ASP A 418 13.09 -29.03 21.78
N TRP A 419 12.04 -28.68 22.53
CA TRP A 419 10.65 -28.87 22.09
C TRP A 419 10.16 -27.92 20.99
N LEU A 420 11.05 -27.10 20.43
CA LEU A 420 10.72 -26.15 19.38
C LEU A 420 11.23 -26.66 18.04
N ASN A 421 10.38 -26.62 17.01
CA ASN A 421 10.80 -26.94 15.65
C ASN A 421 10.79 -25.66 14.82
N GLU A 422 11.94 -25.29 14.27
CA GLU A 422 12.09 -24.05 13.52
C GLU A 422 12.17 -24.29 12.02
N THR A 423 11.26 -23.66 11.30
CA THR A 423 11.21 -23.68 9.84
C THR A 423 11.40 -22.26 9.32
N GLN A 424 12.47 -22.04 8.56
CA GLN A 424 12.65 -20.78 7.84
C GLN A 424 11.60 -20.69 6.71
N LEU A 425 10.81 -19.61 6.71
CA LEU A 425 9.87 -19.34 5.62
C LEU A 425 10.61 -18.82 4.38
N PRO A 426 9.99 -18.85 3.18
CA PRO A 426 10.61 -18.31 1.98
C PRO A 426 10.97 -16.82 2.13
N TRP A 427 12.07 -16.41 1.50
CA TRP A 427 12.43 -15.01 1.38
C TRP A 427 11.47 -14.28 0.44
N GLU A 428 11.05 -13.07 0.85
CA GLU A 428 10.23 -12.16 0.07
C GLU A 428 10.82 -10.75 0.10
N GLN A 429 10.36 -9.87 -0.79
CA GLN A 429 10.73 -8.46 -0.73
C GLN A 429 10.30 -7.85 0.60
N ASP A 430 11.17 -7.04 1.23
CA ASP A 430 10.84 -6.30 2.46
C ASP A 430 9.93 -5.09 2.12
N PRO A 431 8.64 -5.09 2.50
CA PRO A 431 7.74 -3.97 2.22
C PRO A 431 8.03 -2.76 3.11
N ASP A 432 8.78 -2.91 4.20
CA ASP A 432 9.12 -1.82 5.11
C ASP A 432 10.35 -1.03 4.62
N SER A 433 11.08 -1.56 3.62
CA SER A 433 12.31 -0.99 3.10
C SER A 433 12.18 -0.77 1.59
N GLN A 434 12.30 0.48 1.16
CA GLN A 434 12.20 0.84 -0.26
C GLN A 434 13.37 0.25 -1.05
N SER A 435 13.09 -0.77 -1.86
CA SER A 435 14.06 -1.32 -2.81
C SER A 435 14.34 -0.30 -3.92
N ARG A 436 15.60 -0.20 -4.30
CA ARG A 436 16.09 0.62 -5.41
C ARG A 436 16.72 -0.30 -6.45
N ILE A 437 17.04 0.24 -7.61
CA ILE A 437 17.72 -0.54 -8.65
C ILE A 437 19.09 -1.06 -8.19
N ASP A 438 19.81 -0.27 -7.39
CA ASP A 438 21.17 -0.57 -6.91
C ASP A 438 21.21 -1.37 -5.60
N VAL A 439 20.09 -1.42 -4.87
CA VAL A 439 19.97 -2.16 -3.61
C VAL A 439 18.54 -2.65 -3.41
N GLN A 440 18.36 -3.96 -3.35
CA GLN A 440 17.08 -4.58 -3.00
C GLN A 440 17.09 -5.05 -1.56
N TYR A 441 15.92 -5.02 -0.94
CA TYR A 441 15.72 -5.44 0.45
C TYR A 441 14.77 -6.64 0.49
N ILE A 442 15.19 -7.69 1.19
CA ILE A 442 14.41 -8.91 1.39
C ILE A 442 14.27 -9.20 2.88
N LYS A 443 13.19 -9.89 3.21
CA LYS A 443 12.92 -10.37 4.56
C LYS A 443 12.45 -11.83 4.54
N SER A 444 12.70 -12.52 5.64
CA SER A 444 12.24 -13.89 5.87
C SER A 444 11.87 -14.03 7.34
N ASN A 445 10.76 -14.71 7.63
CA ASN A 445 10.37 -15.02 9.01
C ASN A 445 10.85 -16.43 9.39
N LEU A 446 10.93 -16.66 10.70
CA LEU A 446 11.12 -17.99 11.27
C LEU A 446 9.77 -18.45 11.85
N SER A 447 9.25 -19.57 11.37
CA SER A 447 8.09 -20.23 11.96
C SER A 447 8.59 -21.21 13.01
N VAL A 448 8.10 -21.09 14.24
CA VAL A 448 8.46 -21.98 15.35
C VAL A 448 7.21 -22.71 15.80
N HIS A 449 7.28 -24.04 15.86
CA HIS A 449 6.21 -24.88 16.40
C HIS A 449 6.60 -25.42 17.77
N ASN A 450 5.71 -25.30 18.76
CA ASN A 450 5.92 -25.88 20.09
C ASN A 450 5.32 -27.28 20.21
N HIS A 451 6.15 -28.32 20.20
CA HIS A 451 5.72 -29.72 20.36
C HIS A 451 5.47 -30.15 21.82
N ALA A 452 5.56 -29.22 22.78
CA ALA A 452 5.25 -29.49 24.19
C ALA A 452 3.82 -29.10 24.57
N ASN A 453 3.26 -29.82 25.55
CA ASN A 453 2.01 -29.45 26.23
C ASN A 453 2.19 -28.30 27.25
N ILE A 454 3.34 -27.64 27.25
CA ILE A 454 3.72 -26.58 28.19
C ILE A 454 3.94 -25.29 27.38
N PRO A 455 3.38 -24.14 27.79
CA PRO A 455 3.70 -22.85 27.19
C PRO A 455 5.10 -22.40 27.59
N TRP A 456 5.80 -21.72 26.68
CA TRP A 456 7.11 -21.14 26.96
C TRP A 456 7.03 -19.62 26.93
N GLU A 457 7.50 -18.97 27.99
CA GLU A 457 7.63 -17.53 28.10
C GLU A 457 9.10 -17.10 28.05
N ASN A 458 9.37 -15.92 27.51
CA ASN A 458 10.72 -15.35 27.41
C ASN A 458 11.73 -16.31 26.75
N VAL A 459 11.31 -17.02 25.69
CA VAL A 459 12.23 -17.83 24.89
C VAL A 459 13.14 -16.87 24.12
N TYR A 460 14.43 -16.97 24.37
CA TYR A 460 15.43 -16.16 23.69
C TYR A 460 15.73 -16.74 22.32
N PHE A 461 15.59 -15.91 21.30
CA PHE A 461 15.98 -16.24 19.95
C PHE A 461 16.88 -15.15 19.40
N CYS A 462 17.94 -15.56 18.72
CA CYS A 462 18.68 -14.71 17.81
C CYS A 462 18.74 -15.39 16.46
N TRP A 463 18.53 -14.60 15.41
CA TRP A 463 18.88 -15.04 14.08
C TRP A 463 20.39 -15.30 13.99
N ASP A 464 20.79 -16.58 13.92
CA ASP A 464 22.15 -16.99 13.61
C ASP A 464 22.34 -17.00 12.09
N PHE A 465 22.86 -15.89 11.61
CA PHE A 465 23.07 -15.62 10.19
C PHE A 465 24.17 -16.45 9.53
N SER A 466 24.97 -17.20 10.29
CA SER A 466 26.03 -18.05 9.74
C SER A 466 25.51 -19.34 9.08
N ASN A 467 24.29 -19.75 9.43
CA ASN A 467 23.66 -20.98 8.94
C ASN A 467 22.42 -20.73 8.07
N VAL A 468 22.15 -19.46 7.72
CA VAL A 468 21.00 -19.09 6.89
C VAL A 468 21.30 -19.33 5.42
N SER A 469 20.39 -20.04 4.75
CA SER A 469 20.46 -20.23 3.30
C SER A 469 19.80 -19.05 2.60
N PHE A 470 20.58 -18.33 1.79
CA PHE A 470 20.07 -17.28 0.92
C PHE A 470 19.50 -17.86 -0.39
N PRO A 471 18.53 -17.15 -1.01
CA PRO A 471 18.17 -17.43 -2.40
C PRO A 471 19.35 -17.08 -3.32
N SER A 472 19.24 -17.44 -4.60
CA SER A 472 20.23 -17.07 -5.62
C SER A 472 20.52 -15.56 -5.57
N GLY A 473 21.80 -15.19 -5.63
CA GLY A 473 22.24 -13.81 -5.51
C GLY A 473 23.32 -13.56 -4.44
N SER A 474 23.85 -12.34 -4.43
CA SER A 474 24.79 -11.88 -3.40
C SER A 474 24.04 -11.03 -2.38
N TRP A 475 23.85 -11.56 -1.18
CA TRP A 475 23.08 -10.94 -0.11
C TRP A 475 23.97 -10.61 1.08
N SER A 476 23.74 -9.46 1.70
CA SER A 476 24.38 -9.01 2.94
C SER A 476 23.33 -8.69 3.98
N PHE A 477 23.56 -9.07 5.23
CA PHE A 477 22.63 -8.76 6.31
C PHE A 477 22.65 -7.27 6.65
N ILE A 478 21.47 -6.68 6.85
CA ILE A 478 21.33 -5.26 7.19
C ILE A 478 21.71 -5.01 8.65
N THR A 479 21.39 -5.96 9.53
CA THR A 479 21.64 -5.89 10.97
C THR A 479 22.32 -7.17 11.44
N GLN A 480 23.42 -7.03 12.18
CA GLN A 480 24.03 -8.17 12.86
C GLN A 480 23.18 -8.48 14.11
N ASN A 481 22.52 -9.64 14.08
CA ASN A 481 21.64 -10.25 15.07
C ASN A 481 20.34 -9.49 15.38
N VAL A 482 19.23 -9.95 14.78
CA VAL A 482 17.89 -9.68 15.31
C VAL A 482 17.68 -10.68 16.45
N CYS A 483 17.85 -10.20 17.68
CA CYS A 483 17.59 -10.98 18.88
C CYS A 483 16.32 -10.48 19.54
N ASP A 484 15.45 -11.39 19.92
CA ASP A 484 14.19 -11.08 20.56
C ASP A 484 13.80 -12.16 21.56
N TYR A 485 12.87 -11.81 22.44
CA TYR A 485 12.21 -12.74 23.35
C TYR A 485 10.79 -12.94 22.90
N PHE A 486 10.32 -14.19 22.93
CA PHE A 486 8.94 -14.48 22.57
C PHE A 486 8.29 -15.47 23.52
N ASN A 487 6.97 -15.36 23.63
CA ASN A 487 6.13 -16.34 24.31
C ASN A 487 5.39 -17.19 23.27
N ILE A 488 5.29 -18.50 23.48
CA ILE A 488 4.58 -19.42 22.60
C ILE A 488 3.74 -20.37 23.46
N SER A 489 2.47 -20.54 23.12
CA SER A 489 1.60 -21.44 23.88
C SER A 489 1.91 -22.90 23.54
N ALA A 490 1.35 -23.82 24.33
CA ALA A 490 1.45 -25.25 24.07
C ALA A 490 0.81 -25.62 22.71
N ASN A 491 1.47 -26.46 21.91
CA ASN A 491 0.98 -26.96 20.61
C ASN A 491 0.58 -25.86 19.61
N GLU A 492 1.27 -24.72 19.63
CA GLU A 492 1.01 -23.61 18.71
C GLU A 492 2.18 -23.34 17.78
N ASP A 493 1.86 -22.81 16.59
CA ASP A 493 2.80 -22.19 15.69
C ASP A 493 2.92 -20.70 15.98
N LYS A 494 4.14 -20.18 15.95
CA LYS A 494 4.40 -18.75 16.04
C LYS A 494 5.41 -18.30 14.99
N ASN A 495 5.04 -17.26 14.25
CA ASN A 495 5.96 -16.55 13.38
C ASN A 495 6.74 -15.50 14.18
N LEU A 496 8.05 -15.62 14.17
CA LEU A 496 8.98 -14.70 14.81
C LEU A 496 9.47 -13.65 13.81
N SER A 497 9.95 -12.53 14.37
CA SER A 497 10.37 -11.34 13.65
C SER A 497 11.34 -11.64 12.50
N SER A 498 11.21 -10.86 11.43
CA SER A 498 11.81 -11.12 10.13
C SER A 498 13.31 -10.83 10.12
N GLY A 499 14.15 -11.81 9.78
CA GLY A 499 15.51 -11.56 9.35
C GLY A 499 15.50 -10.71 8.08
N ARG A 500 16.34 -9.67 8.00
CA ARG A 500 16.41 -8.75 6.85
C ARG A 500 17.78 -8.77 6.21
N ALA A 501 17.81 -8.75 4.88
CA ALA A 501 19.03 -8.69 4.08
C ALA A 501 18.87 -7.70 2.93
N SER A 502 20.00 -7.17 2.48
CA SER A 502 20.10 -6.28 1.33
C SER A 502 21.18 -6.75 0.37
N GLY A 503 20.99 -6.54 -0.91
CA GLY A 503 21.98 -6.87 -1.92
C GLY A 503 21.66 -6.20 -3.23
N ASP A 504 22.67 -6.11 -4.07
CA ASP A 504 22.53 -5.67 -5.46
C ASP A 504 22.35 -6.93 -6.32
N ASN A 505 21.10 -7.21 -6.69
CA ASN A 505 20.68 -8.40 -7.42
C ASN A 505 19.85 -8.04 -8.65
N ILE A 506 19.93 -6.79 -9.10
CA ILE A 506 19.38 -6.32 -10.37
C ILE A 506 20.57 -5.77 -11.16
N ASP A 507 20.90 -6.41 -12.27
CA ASP A 507 21.86 -5.81 -13.20
C ASP A 507 21.16 -4.68 -13.96
N GLU A 508 21.74 -3.48 -13.93
CA GLU A 508 21.26 -2.33 -14.68
C GLU A 508 22.19 -1.95 -15.81
N VAL A 509 21.59 -1.72 -16.98
CA VAL A 509 22.28 -1.15 -18.14
C VAL A 509 21.60 0.16 -18.48
N PHE A 510 22.32 1.26 -18.24
CA PHE A 510 21.93 2.61 -18.66
C PHE A 510 22.51 2.85 -20.06
N TYR A 511 21.63 3.00 -21.05
CA TYR A 511 22.04 3.36 -22.41
C TYR A 511 22.31 4.86 -22.50
N ASP A 512 22.95 5.30 -23.60
CA ASP A 512 23.17 6.73 -23.82
C ASP A 512 21.84 7.45 -24.07
N TRP A 513 21.77 8.74 -23.70
CA TRP A 513 20.63 9.59 -24.05
C TRP A 513 20.58 9.83 -25.56
N GLU A 514 19.41 9.68 -26.17
CA GLU A 514 19.16 9.92 -27.58
C GLU A 514 17.93 10.80 -27.79
N GLN A 515 17.73 11.31 -29.00
CA GLN A 515 16.53 12.09 -29.34
C GLN A 515 15.26 11.22 -29.21
N ASP A 516 14.25 11.74 -28.50
CA ASP A 516 12.91 11.13 -28.47
C ASP A 516 12.17 11.42 -29.77
N LYS A 517 12.23 10.47 -30.71
CA LYS A 517 11.56 10.59 -32.03
C LYS A 517 10.04 10.45 -31.97
N SER A 518 9.45 10.16 -30.82
CA SER A 518 7.99 10.13 -30.64
C SER A 518 7.39 11.53 -30.51
N LYS A 519 8.21 12.53 -30.16
CA LYS A 519 7.84 13.94 -30.05
C LYS A 519 8.54 14.75 -31.13
N THR A 520 7.96 15.90 -31.48
CA THR A 520 8.53 16.82 -32.47
C THR A 520 9.33 17.91 -31.76
N SER A 521 10.65 17.89 -31.92
CA SER A 521 11.53 18.96 -31.44
C SER A 521 11.38 20.22 -32.29
N ASN A 522 11.52 21.39 -31.67
CA ASN A 522 11.67 22.68 -32.34
C ASN A 522 12.88 23.40 -31.74
N LEU A 523 13.18 24.63 -32.17
CA LEU A 523 14.32 25.39 -31.64
C LEU A 523 14.29 25.62 -30.11
N SER A 524 13.12 25.94 -29.56
CA SER A 524 12.99 26.27 -28.13
C SER A 524 12.80 25.05 -27.23
N THR A 525 12.63 23.86 -27.79
CA THR A 525 12.46 22.63 -27.00
C THR A 525 12.86 21.40 -27.82
N GLN A 526 13.86 20.68 -27.32
CA GLN A 526 14.25 19.37 -27.79
C GLN A 526 13.83 18.31 -26.77
N PHE A 527 13.49 17.11 -27.25
CA PHE A 527 13.09 15.98 -26.41
C PHE A 527 14.13 14.88 -26.52
N ILE A 528 14.53 14.33 -25.37
CA ILE A 528 15.48 13.23 -25.28
C ILE A 528 14.92 12.11 -24.42
N SER A 529 15.39 10.89 -24.67
CA SER A 529 15.04 9.69 -23.92
C SER A 529 16.28 8.85 -23.65
N GLN A 530 16.28 8.13 -22.53
CA GLN A 530 17.29 7.14 -22.17
C GLN A 530 16.59 5.83 -21.82
N GLU A 531 17.05 4.74 -22.42
CA GLU A 531 16.62 3.39 -22.04
C GLU A 531 17.42 2.89 -20.83
N ILE A 532 16.71 2.34 -19.84
CA ILE A 532 17.31 1.67 -18.69
C ILE A 532 16.78 0.23 -18.67
N TYR A 533 17.67 -0.71 -18.94
CA TYR A 533 17.36 -2.14 -18.98
C TYR A 533 17.75 -2.79 -17.66
N LEU A 534 16.79 -3.47 -17.03
CA LEU A 534 16.93 -4.08 -15.70
C LEU A 534 16.79 -5.59 -15.81
N VAL A 535 17.72 -6.35 -15.25
CA VAL A 535 17.70 -7.81 -15.23
C VAL A 535 17.80 -8.31 -13.81
N ARG A 536 16.84 -9.12 -13.39
CA ARG A 536 16.83 -9.72 -12.07
C ARG A 536 17.74 -10.95 -12.03
N ASN A 537 18.71 -10.95 -11.12
CA ASN A 537 19.67 -12.05 -10.87
C ASN A 537 19.31 -12.96 -9.69
N THR A 538 18.05 -12.95 -9.31
CA THR A 538 17.50 -13.74 -8.20
C THR A 538 16.13 -14.29 -8.58
N ASP A 539 15.63 -15.26 -7.83
CA ASP A 539 14.31 -15.86 -8.03
C ASP A 539 13.17 -15.06 -7.35
N ILE A 540 13.51 -14.03 -6.56
CA ILE A 540 12.53 -13.21 -5.82
C ILE A 540 11.95 -12.10 -6.72
N PRO A 541 10.62 -12.01 -6.94
CA PRO A 541 10.02 -10.87 -7.61
C PRO A 541 10.08 -9.61 -6.74
N PHE A 542 10.48 -8.51 -7.36
CA PHE A 542 10.52 -7.19 -6.73
C PHE A 542 9.46 -6.30 -7.35
N LYS A 543 8.74 -5.57 -6.49
CA LYS A 543 7.74 -4.58 -6.87
C LYS A 543 8.16 -3.21 -6.36
N ASP A 544 7.64 -2.19 -7.01
CA ASP A 544 7.86 -0.80 -6.63
C ASP A 544 9.36 -0.49 -6.46
N ILE A 545 10.22 -0.99 -7.34
CA ILE A 545 11.66 -0.69 -7.31
C ILE A 545 11.85 0.75 -7.75
N TYR A 546 12.46 1.55 -6.89
CA TYR A 546 12.75 2.94 -7.20
C TYR A 546 13.97 3.03 -8.13
N TRP A 547 13.80 3.65 -9.28
CA TRP A 547 14.87 3.97 -10.21
C TRP A 547 14.99 5.48 -10.35
N TRP A 548 16.20 5.94 -10.62
CA TRP A 548 16.48 7.33 -10.96
C TRP A 548 17.69 7.39 -11.87
N THR A 549 17.72 8.41 -12.73
CA THR A 549 18.86 8.76 -13.56
C THR A 549 19.04 10.27 -13.54
N SER A 550 20.27 10.73 -13.72
CA SER A 550 20.56 12.14 -13.92
C SER A 550 20.57 12.45 -15.41
N ASN A 551 19.96 13.56 -15.78
CA ASN A 551 20.06 14.08 -17.13
C ASN A 551 21.48 14.56 -17.45
N PRO A 552 21.86 14.66 -18.74
CA PRO A 552 23.05 15.41 -19.11
C PRO A 552 22.87 16.89 -18.72
N ASP A 553 23.90 17.50 -18.10
CA ASP A 553 23.91 18.82 -17.42
C ASP A 553 23.49 20.06 -18.24
N GLU A 554 22.80 19.91 -19.37
CA GLU A 554 22.42 21.00 -20.28
C GLU A 554 20.92 21.06 -20.58
N PHE A 555 20.13 20.10 -20.09
CA PHE A 555 18.67 20.03 -20.26
C PHE A 555 17.93 20.51 -19.00
N GLY A 556 16.86 21.29 -19.19
CA GLY A 556 16.21 22.07 -18.15
C GLY A 556 15.23 21.30 -17.28
N ASP A 557 14.29 20.58 -17.90
CA ASP A 557 13.10 20.03 -17.23
C ASP A 557 12.98 18.51 -17.42
N CYS A 558 13.40 17.79 -16.38
CA CYS A 558 13.19 16.35 -16.26
C CYS A 558 11.69 15.99 -16.29
N ASP A 559 11.22 15.47 -17.43
CA ASP A 559 9.85 14.98 -17.62
C ASP A 559 9.60 13.68 -16.84
N ASN A 560 10.55 12.75 -16.90
CA ASN A 560 10.46 11.42 -16.28
C ASN A 560 11.86 10.83 -16.07
N CYS A 561 12.62 11.23 -15.05
CA CYS A 561 13.96 10.69 -14.75
C CYS A 561 14.01 9.88 -13.46
N SER A 562 12.86 9.63 -12.84
CA SER A 562 12.74 8.75 -11.69
C SER A 562 11.35 8.15 -11.63
N GLY A 563 11.22 6.99 -11.00
CA GLY A 563 9.93 6.33 -10.87
C GLY A 563 10.03 4.99 -10.18
N PHE A 564 8.96 4.20 -10.33
CA PHE A 564 8.86 2.87 -9.76
C PHE A 564 8.61 1.84 -10.85
N VAL A 565 9.25 0.67 -10.74
CA VAL A 565 9.10 -0.43 -11.68
C VAL A 565 8.92 -1.76 -10.96
N ASN A 566 8.06 -2.61 -11.53
CA ASN A 566 7.87 -3.98 -11.06
C ASN A 566 8.73 -4.92 -11.92
N LEU A 567 9.58 -5.72 -11.28
CA LEU A 567 10.27 -6.86 -11.88
C LEU A 567 9.66 -8.17 -11.34
N THR A 568 8.49 -8.52 -11.89
CA THR A 568 7.87 -9.85 -11.66
C THR A 568 8.48 -10.92 -12.56
N ASP A 569 8.85 -10.54 -13.78
CA ASP A 569 9.55 -11.37 -14.76
C ASP A 569 11.08 -11.22 -14.62
N THR A 570 11.84 -11.92 -15.47
CA THR A 570 13.32 -11.93 -15.43
C THR A 570 13.96 -10.59 -15.79
N SER A 571 13.30 -9.76 -16.60
CA SER A 571 13.81 -8.45 -16.98
C SER A 571 12.66 -7.48 -17.25
N ASN A 572 12.98 -6.18 -17.20
CA ASN A 572 12.07 -5.11 -17.56
C ASN A 572 12.85 -3.90 -18.11
N THR A 573 12.20 -3.07 -18.91
CA THR A 573 12.78 -1.85 -19.47
C THR A 573 11.99 -0.65 -19.00
N VAL A 574 12.67 0.40 -18.53
CA VAL A 574 12.07 1.71 -18.26
C VAL A 574 12.73 2.77 -19.13
N TYR A 575 11.97 3.81 -19.47
CA TYR A 575 12.42 4.92 -20.29
C TYR A 575 12.44 6.19 -19.45
N ALA A 576 13.61 6.80 -19.33
CA ALA A 576 13.74 8.14 -18.80
C ALA A 576 13.56 9.16 -19.91
N ASN A 577 12.86 10.28 -19.64
CA ASN A 577 12.62 11.33 -20.62
C ASN A 577 12.93 12.71 -20.04
N ASP A 578 13.44 13.61 -20.88
CA ASP A 578 13.76 14.99 -20.52
C ASP A 578 13.46 15.92 -21.70
N SER A 579 13.19 17.19 -21.42
CA SER A 579 13.00 18.23 -22.42
C SER A 579 13.60 19.57 -22.02
N GLY A 580 14.06 20.33 -23.00
CA GLY A 580 14.68 21.62 -22.73
C GLY A 580 15.16 22.34 -23.97
N ASP A 581 15.56 23.59 -23.78
CA ASP A 581 16.18 24.42 -24.80
C ASP A 581 17.71 24.29 -24.71
N VAL A 582 18.27 23.40 -25.53
CA VAL A 582 19.72 23.19 -25.63
C VAL A 582 20.31 23.87 -26.86
N LEU A 583 19.49 24.17 -27.87
CA LEU A 583 19.96 24.78 -29.11
C LEU A 583 20.12 26.29 -28.92
N TRP A 584 21.35 26.77 -28.79
CA TRP A 584 21.57 28.20 -28.60
C TRP A 584 21.43 28.97 -29.91
N GLU A 585 20.51 29.93 -29.97
CA GLU A 585 20.31 30.72 -31.17
C GLU A 585 20.73 32.19 -31.02
N THR A 586 21.28 32.74 -32.09
CA THR A 586 21.56 34.18 -32.24
C THR A 586 20.93 34.69 -33.52
N ILE A 587 19.95 35.59 -33.37
CA ILE A 587 19.21 36.18 -34.49
C ILE A 587 19.89 37.49 -34.93
N TYR A 588 20.24 37.58 -36.20
CA TYR A 588 20.86 38.77 -36.80
C TYR A 588 19.81 39.75 -37.35
N LEU A 589 20.26 40.96 -37.72
CA LEU A 589 19.41 41.96 -38.37
C LEU A 589 19.00 41.52 -39.78
N TRP A 590 17.87 42.05 -40.25
CA TRP A 590 17.39 41.82 -41.61
C TRP A 590 18.31 42.46 -42.65
N GLU A 591 18.59 41.73 -43.72
CA GLU A 591 19.34 42.20 -44.90
C GLU A 591 18.59 41.86 -46.20
N GLN A 592 19.08 42.35 -47.34
CA GLN A 592 18.50 42.00 -48.64
C GLN A 592 18.73 40.53 -48.96
N ASP A 593 17.68 39.84 -49.44
CA ASP A 593 17.86 38.53 -50.07
C ASP A 593 18.32 38.73 -51.52
N THR A 594 19.57 38.37 -51.79
CA THR A 594 20.21 38.55 -53.10
C THR A 594 19.90 37.42 -54.09
N LEU A 595 19.23 36.34 -53.67
CA LEU A 595 18.83 35.25 -54.55
C LEU A 595 17.62 35.62 -55.43
N ASN A 596 16.84 36.60 -54.98
CA ASN A 596 15.65 37.06 -55.66
C ASN A 596 15.79 38.53 -56.10
N ILE A 597 15.27 38.86 -57.28
CA ILE A 597 15.33 40.22 -57.81
C ILE A 597 14.27 41.07 -57.11
N THR A 598 14.71 42.13 -56.43
CA THR A 598 13.81 43.16 -55.88
C THR A 598 13.40 44.14 -56.98
N GLU A 599 12.09 44.36 -57.14
CA GLU A 599 11.53 45.23 -58.18
C GLU A 599 10.77 46.42 -57.56
N ALA A 600 11.04 47.62 -58.05
CA ALA A 600 10.30 48.82 -57.64
C ALA A 600 8.84 48.75 -58.12
N GLY A 601 7.88 49.05 -57.24
CA GLY A 601 6.45 48.85 -57.45
C GLY A 601 6.04 47.38 -57.58
N GLY A 602 6.91 46.46 -57.13
CA GLY A 602 6.73 45.02 -57.17
C GLY A 602 7.15 44.37 -55.85
N TRP A 603 7.65 43.14 -55.90
CA TRP A 603 8.13 42.42 -54.72
C TRP A 603 9.54 42.86 -54.33
N ALA A 604 9.74 43.13 -53.03
CA ALA A 604 11.05 43.23 -52.39
C ALA A 604 11.32 41.96 -51.58
N TYR A 605 12.58 41.56 -51.51
CA TYR A 605 13.01 40.34 -50.84
C TYR A 605 14.07 40.65 -49.79
N SER A 606 13.82 40.20 -48.57
CA SER A 606 14.73 40.35 -47.43
C SER A 606 14.95 39.00 -46.77
N LYS A 607 16.07 38.83 -46.08
CA LYS A 607 16.33 37.66 -45.25
C LYS A 607 16.83 38.03 -43.88
N GLN A 608 16.58 37.16 -42.91
CA GLN A 608 17.14 37.22 -41.58
C GLN A 608 17.90 35.94 -41.32
N ARG A 609 19.10 36.07 -40.76
CA ARG A 609 19.97 34.93 -40.46
C ARG A 609 19.91 34.59 -38.98
N THR A 610 19.73 33.31 -38.68
CA THR A 610 19.81 32.75 -37.34
C THR A 610 21.00 31.79 -37.27
N TYR A 611 21.89 32.03 -36.32
CA TYR A 611 22.98 31.12 -35.99
C TYR A 611 22.52 30.18 -34.89
N VAL A 612 22.61 28.87 -35.11
CA VAL A 612 22.20 27.86 -34.13
C VAL A 612 23.42 27.01 -33.78
N HIS A 613 23.68 26.86 -32.49
CA HIS A 613 24.70 25.99 -31.95
C HIS A 613 24.03 24.86 -31.17
N ASN A 614 24.37 23.61 -31.49
CA ASN A 614 24.04 22.46 -30.66
C ASN A 614 25.27 22.16 -29.76
N PRO A 615 25.30 22.60 -28.49
CA PRO A 615 26.36 22.27 -27.55
C PRO A 615 26.29 20.83 -27.03
N SER A 616 25.13 20.16 -27.20
CA SER A 616 24.89 18.82 -26.67
C SER A 616 25.73 17.75 -27.39
N SER A 617 25.93 16.62 -26.70
CA SER A 617 26.48 15.39 -27.28
C SER A 617 25.47 14.60 -28.13
N ILE A 618 24.24 15.07 -28.26
CA ILE A 618 23.13 14.38 -28.93
C ILE A 618 22.86 15.00 -30.30
N ASP A 619 22.64 14.16 -31.31
CA ASP A 619 22.17 14.56 -32.63
C ASP A 619 20.65 14.80 -32.59
N PHE A 620 20.18 15.94 -33.12
CA PHE A 620 18.74 16.22 -33.29
C PHE A 620 18.37 16.21 -34.76
N GLU A 621 17.50 15.30 -35.17
CA GLU A 621 16.95 15.21 -36.52
C GLU A 621 15.53 15.82 -36.57
N ASP A 622 15.13 16.28 -37.76
CA ASP A 622 13.77 16.78 -38.02
C ASP A 622 13.30 17.86 -37.03
N VAL A 623 14.21 18.75 -36.61
CA VAL A 623 13.86 19.87 -35.73
C VAL A 623 13.11 20.93 -36.52
N VAL A 624 11.91 21.26 -36.07
CA VAL A 624 11.03 22.23 -36.74
C VAL A 624 11.51 23.65 -36.46
N PHE A 625 11.80 24.40 -37.54
CA PHE A 625 12.05 25.82 -37.51
C PHE A 625 10.88 26.58 -38.13
N ASN A 626 10.16 27.38 -37.33
CA ASN A 626 9.10 28.25 -37.84
C ASN A 626 9.72 29.52 -38.43
N LEU A 627 9.55 29.70 -39.74
CA LEU A 627 10.14 30.82 -40.48
C LEU A 627 9.21 32.03 -40.41
N THR A 628 9.28 32.79 -39.31
CA THR A 628 8.44 33.98 -39.12
C THR A 628 9.12 35.26 -39.62
N CYS A 629 8.41 36.01 -40.46
CA CYS A 629 8.85 37.31 -40.94
C CYS A 629 8.41 38.46 -40.02
N ARG A 630 9.03 39.63 -40.18
CA ARG A 630 8.58 40.89 -39.58
C ARG A 630 7.19 41.31 -40.10
N GLU A 631 6.50 42.16 -39.36
CA GLU A 631 5.16 42.64 -39.71
C GLU A 631 5.10 43.25 -41.13
N GLY A 632 4.06 42.90 -41.89
CA GLY A 632 3.89 43.33 -43.29
C GLY A 632 4.71 42.56 -44.32
N TRP A 633 5.46 41.53 -43.90
CA TRP A 633 6.24 40.66 -44.75
C TRP A 633 5.73 39.21 -44.69
N GLU A 634 5.76 38.53 -45.82
CA GLU A 634 5.33 37.13 -45.97
C GLU A 634 6.55 36.23 -46.12
N ALA A 635 6.56 35.11 -45.40
CA ALA A 635 7.62 34.12 -45.54
C ALA A 635 7.51 33.40 -46.89
N VAL A 636 8.65 33.17 -47.53
CA VAL A 636 8.69 32.38 -48.78
C VAL A 636 8.31 30.92 -48.50
N GLU A 637 8.67 30.42 -47.31
CA GLU A 637 8.31 29.11 -46.78
C GLU A 637 7.79 29.25 -45.35
N GLN A 638 6.85 28.42 -44.91
CA GLN A 638 6.21 28.57 -43.60
C GLN A 638 7.03 27.95 -42.45
N TYR A 639 7.70 26.83 -42.72
CA TYR A 639 8.56 26.12 -41.78
C TYR A 639 9.51 25.21 -42.56
N GLU A 640 10.63 24.84 -41.94
CA GLU A 640 11.62 23.91 -42.48
C GLU A 640 12.11 22.96 -41.37
N TYR A 641 12.66 21.81 -41.78
CA TYR A 641 13.25 20.82 -40.88
C TYR A 641 14.77 20.85 -40.99
N TYR A 642 15.43 20.86 -39.84
CA TYR A 642 16.89 20.90 -39.76
C TYR A 642 17.42 19.76 -38.90
N ASN A 643 18.56 19.21 -39.32
CA ASN A 643 19.31 18.22 -38.56
C ASN A 643 20.53 18.92 -37.94
N PHE A 644 20.62 18.85 -36.62
CA PHE A 644 21.67 19.45 -35.82
C PHE A 644 22.52 18.36 -35.19
N SER A 645 23.66 18.03 -35.81
CA SER A 645 24.61 17.10 -35.19
C SER A 645 25.16 17.64 -33.87
N ALA A 646 25.58 16.74 -32.98
CA ALA A 646 26.20 17.05 -31.71
C ALA A 646 27.41 17.99 -31.87
N ASN A 647 27.57 18.93 -30.93
CA ASN A 647 28.69 19.89 -30.87
C ASN A 647 28.94 20.66 -32.19
N SER A 648 27.89 21.02 -32.92
CA SER A 648 28.03 21.63 -34.26
C SER A 648 27.16 22.88 -34.45
N TYR A 649 27.46 23.62 -35.53
CA TYR A 649 26.95 24.96 -35.78
C TYR A 649 26.30 25.05 -37.16
N TYR A 650 25.17 25.74 -37.24
CA TYR A 650 24.38 25.88 -38.46
C TYR A 650 23.92 27.32 -38.67
N TRP A 651 23.75 27.67 -39.95
CA TRP A 651 23.17 28.93 -40.37
C TRP A 651 21.84 28.66 -41.05
N ILE A 652 20.79 29.33 -40.55
CA ILE A 652 19.43 29.25 -41.07
C ILE A 652 19.05 30.64 -41.60
N ASP A 653 18.62 30.72 -42.86
CA ASP A 653 18.23 31.98 -43.50
C ASP A 653 16.69 32.01 -43.63
N THR A 654 16.00 32.80 -42.81
CA THR A 654 14.56 33.08 -42.96
C THR A 654 14.36 34.08 -44.10
N ARG A 655 13.75 33.66 -45.21
CA ARG A 655 13.54 34.50 -46.40
C ARG A 655 12.10 34.99 -46.48
N CYS A 656 11.97 36.29 -46.70
CA CYS A 656 10.70 37.00 -46.68
C CYS A 656 10.54 37.90 -47.90
N ARG A 657 9.30 38.11 -48.32
CA ARG A 657 8.93 39.03 -49.39
C ARG A 657 7.80 39.96 -48.97
N ALA A 658 7.78 41.15 -49.52
CA ALA A 658 6.66 42.07 -49.38
C ALA A 658 6.45 42.86 -50.67
N TYR A 659 5.18 43.15 -50.97
CA TYR A 659 4.81 43.85 -52.19
C TYR A 659 4.78 45.37 -51.95
N ASP A 660 5.22 46.13 -52.94
CA ASP A 660 5.18 47.60 -52.96
C ASP A 660 5.96 48.27 -51.81
N ILE A 661 7.07 47.65 -51.39
CA ILE A 661 8.00 48.23 -50.40
C ILE A 661 8.77 49.42 -50.99
N ILE A 662 9.26 49.26 -52.22
CA ILE A 662 9.95 50.33 -52.95
C ILE A 662 8.95 50.94 -53.92
N LYS A 663 8.27 52.00 -53.46
CA LYS A 663 7.17 52.63 -54.20
C LYS A 663 7.68 53.50 -55.33
N LYS A 664 6.93 53.57 -56.43
CA LYS A 664 7.13 54.53 -57.52
C LYS A 664 6.20 55.72 -57.30
N LEU A 665 6.74 56.84 -56.82
CA LEU A 665 5.95 58.00 -56.40
C LEU A 665 5.58 58.94 -57.54
N LEU A 666 6.48 59.16 -58.50
CA LEU A 666 6.29 60.11 -59.59
C LEU A 666 6.97 59.60 -60.87
N TRP A 667 6.31 59.82 -62.00
CA TRP A 667 6.81 59.52 -63.34
C TRP A 667 6.76 60.79 -64.18
N ASN A 668 7.93 61.31 -64.56
CA ASN A 668 8.04 62.47 -65.43
C ASN A 668 8.75 62.10 -66.73
N LEU A 669 8.04 62.14 -67.85
CA LEU A 669 8.60 61.91 -69.18
C LEU A 669 9.19 63.20 -69.77
N THR A 670 10.26 63.08 -70.57
CA THR A 670 10.84 64.16 -71.37
C THR A 670 11.14 63.63 -72.78
N ILE A 671 10.69 64.32 -73.83
CA ILE A 671 10.94 63.92 -75.23
C ILE A 671 12.05 64.79 -75.81
N ASP A 672 13.07 64.15 -76.38
CA ASP A 672 14.23 64.81 -76.97
C ASP A 672 13.99 65.11 -78.48
N ALA A 673 12.88 65.78 -78.81
CA ALA A 673 12.50 66.16 -80.19
C ALA A 673 11.86 67.57 -80.28
N PRO A 674 12.01 68.30 -81.41
CA PRO A 674 11.43 69.63 -81.58
C PRO A 674 9.94 69.63 -81.95
N TYR A 675 9.44 68.61 -82.65
CA TYR A 675 8.03 68.40 -83.02
C TYR A 675 7.69 66.91 -82.99
N ILE A 676 6.41 66.57 -82.91
CA ILE A 676 5.91 65.19 -82.79
C ILE A 676 5.17 64.78 -84.06
N LEU A 677 5.65 63.73 -84.71
CA LEU A 677 4.98 63.04 -85.81
C LEU A 677 4.16 61.87 -85.24
N VAL A 678 2.89 61.79 -85.67
CA VAL A 678 2.03 60.65 -85.33
C VAL A 678 2.64 59.36 -85.90
N ASP A 679 2.51 58.26 -85.16
CA ASP A 679 3.07 56.93 -85.52
C ASP A 679 4.60 56.89 -85.67
N SER A 680 5.33 57.87 -85.11
CA SER A 680 6.80 57.93 -85.12
C SER A 680 7.40 57.74 -83.72
N GLN A 681 8.51 56.99 -83.64
CA GLN A 681 9.24 56.76 -82.40
C GLN A 681 10.17 57.93 -82.07
N TYR A 682 10.22 58.31 -80.80
CA TYR A 682 11.14 59.33 -80.30
C TYR A 682 11.94 58.84 -79.09
N TYR A 683 13.18 59.29 -78.99
CA TYR A 683 13.98 59.14 -77.78
C TYR A 683 13.38 59.98 -76.64
N ALA A 684 13.29 59.36 -75.46
CA ALA A 684 12.64 59.93 -74.31
C ALA A 684 13.34 59.52 -73.00
N ARG A 685 13.20 60.34 -71.96
CA ARG A 685 13.79 60.11 -70.64
C ARG A 685 12.69 60.12 -69.59
N PHE A 686 12.64 59.09 -68.76
CA PHE A 686 11.68 58.93 -67.67
C PHE A 686 12.39 59.16 -66.35
N ASN A 687 12.03 60.23 -65.65
CA ASN A 687 12.48 60.46 -64.28
C ASN A 687 11.46 59.83 -63.32
N VAL A 688 11.91 58.80 -62.60
CA VAL A 688 11.12 58.06 -61.62
C VAL A 688 11.64 58.38 -60.23
N THR A 689 10.75 58.84 -59.34
CA THR A 689 11.06 58.98 -57.92
C THR A 689 10.67 57.71 -57.19
N LEU A 690 11.65 57.04 -56.60
CA LEU A 690 11.50 55.83 -55.82
C LEU A 690 11.51 56.16 -54.34
N ASN A 691 10.68 55.49 -53.55
CA ASN A 691 10.66 55.63 -52.09
C ASN A 691 10.74 54.25 -51.45
N ASN A 692 11.86 53.95 -50.81
CA ASN A 692 12.00 52.75 -50.01
C ASN A 692 11.36 52.99 -48.64
N THR A 693 10.20 52.37 -48.43
CA THR A 693 9.44 52.49 -47.17
C THR A 693 9.96 51.60 -46.05
N ASP A 694 10.90 50.71 -46.36
CA ASP A 694 11.54 49.85 -45.35
C ASP A 694 12.65 50.61 -44.63
N GLU A 695 12.50 50.78 -43.31
CA GLU A 695 13.47 51.47 -42.45
C GLU A 695 14.66 50.58 -42.05
N ASN A 696 14.58 49.27 -42.26
CA ASN A 696 15.59 48.32 -41.78
C ASN A 696 16.53 47.84 -42.89
N VAL A 697 16.04 47.69 -44.13
CA VAL A 697 16.81 47.09 -45.22
C VAL A 697 17.10 48.10 -46.32
N SER A 698 18.38 48.23 -46.66
CA SER A 698 18.83 48.89 -47.88
C SER A 698 18.85 47.88 -49.02
N TYR A 699 18.34 48.25 -50.19
CA TYR A 699 18.28 47.36 -51.35
C TYR A 699 19.26 47.81 -52.41
N SER A 700 20.14 46.90 -52.81
CA SER A 700 21.05 47.04 -53.93
C SER A 700 20.48 46.39 -55.19
N ASN A 701 20.87 46.87 -56.37
CA ASN A 701 20.41 46.35 -57.65
C ASN A 701 18.87 46.23 -57.74
N VAL A 702 18.14 47.25 -57.27
CA VAL A 702 16.68 47.28 -57.42
C VAL A 702 16.34 47.50 -58.88
N LEU A 703 15.55 46.59 -59.42
CA LEU A 703 15.09 46.65 -60.80
C LEU A 703 13.98 47.70 -60.94
N VAL A 704 14.22 48.70 -61.78
CA VAL A 704 13.23 49.72 -62.14
C VAL A 704 12.90 49.55 -63.61
N ARG A 705 11.70 49.03 -63.92
CA ARG A 705 11.22 48.84 -65.29
C ARG A 705 10.22 49.91 -65.69
N TYR A 706 10.31 50.31 -66.95
CA TYR A 706 9.26 51.02 -67.68
C TYR A 706 8.74 50.17 -68.84
N ASN A 707 7.42 49.97 -68.89
CA ASN A 707 6.74 49.29 -69.98
C ASN A 707 5.81 50.29 -70.68
N THR A 708 6.04 50.55 -71.97
CA THR A 708 5.07 51.27 -72.81
C THR A 708 3.93 50.32 -73.18
N MET A 709 2.79 50.40 -72.51
CA MET A 709 1.57 49.71 -72.99
C MET A 709 0.89 50.58 -74.04
N VAL A 710 0.95 50.16 -75.30
CA VAL A 710 0.00 50.57 -76.35
C VAL A 710 -0.57 49.29 -76.95
N ASP A 711 -1.78 48.93 -76.55
CA ASP A 711 -2.40 47.61 -76.75
C ASP A 711 -2.70 47.23 -78.23
N ASP A 712 -2.57 48.14 -79.20
CA ASP A 712 -3.04 47.93 -80.58
C ASP A 712 -1.95 47.64 -81.63
N TYR A 713 -0.68 47.50 -81.25
CA TYR A 713 0.41 47.09 -82.17
C TYR A 713 1.03 45.73 -81.77
N PRO A 714 0.41 44.60 -82.16
CA PRO A 714 0.91 43.28 -81.82
C PRO A 714 2.01 42.86 -82.81
N SER A 715 3.25 43.39 -82.67
CA SER A 715 4.46 42.72 -83.20
C SER A 715 5.81 43.38 -82.89
N VAL A 716 5.94 44.25 -81.89
CA VAL A 716 7.28 44.73 -81.49
C VAL A 716 7.41 44.60 -79.98
N ASP A 717 8.21 43.64 -79.53
CA ASP A 717 8.75 43.64 -78.18
C ASP A 717 9.50 44.97 -78.02
N PHE A 718 8.86 45.94 -77.36
CA PHE A 718 9.55 47.16 -76.98
C PHE A 718 10.68 46.79 -76.03
N PRO A 719 11.93 47.26 -76.22
CA PRO A 719 12.95 47.08 -75.20
C PRO A 719 12.42 47.76 -73.94
N SER A 720 11.99 46.98 -72.95
CA SER A 720 11.68 47.48 -71.63
C SER A 720 12.94 48.18 -71.16
N SER A 721 12.92 49.51 -71.09
CA SER A 721 14.05 50.23 -70.55
C SER A 721 14.06 49.99 -69.05
N TYR A 722 15.17 49.44 -68.56
CA TYR A 722 15.37 49.18 -67.15
C TYR A 722 16.69 49.76 -66.69
N VAL A 723 16.74 50.03 -65.40
CA VAL A 723 17.96 50.40 -64.70
C VAL A 723 17.96 49.73 -63.33
N TYR A 724 19.16 49.42 -62.87
CA TYR A 724 19.39 48.93 -61.52
C TYR A 724 19.84 50.09 -60.65
N VAL A 725 19.24 50.21 -59.47
CA VAL A 725 19.54 51.30 -58.55
C VAL A 725 19.66 50.79 -57.13
N ASP A 726 20.66 51.30 -56.41
CA ASP A 726 20.75 51.08 -54.98
C ASP A 726 19.95 52.14 -54.23
N ILE A 727 19.14 51.75 -53.26
CA ILE A 727 18.34 52.65 -52.43
C ILE A 727 18.51 52.29 -50.96
N SER A 728 18.92 53.28 -50.16
CA SER A 728 19.06 53.09 -48.72
C SER A 728 17.71 52.90 -48.06
N ASN A 729 17.69 52.29 -46.88
CA ASN A 729 16.51 52.19 -46.03
C ASN A 729 15.87 53.57 -45.75
N GLY A 730 14.54 53.61 -45.72
CA GLY A 730 13.75 54.82 -45.39
C GLY A 730 14.00 56.03 -46.30
N SER A 731 14.58 55.83 -47.49
CA SER A 731 15.08 56.91 -48.34
C SER A 731 14.33 57.03 -49.66
N VAL A 732 14.37 58.24 -50.23
CA VAL A 732 13.83 58.56 -51.56
C VAL A 732 14.98 58.75 -52.54
N LYS A 733 14.88 58.16 -53.74
CA LYS A 733 15.89 58.27 -54.79
C LYS A 733 15.27 58.56 -56.15
N ASN A 734 15.81 59.55 -56.84
CA ASN A 734 15.43 59.88 -58.22
C ASN A 734 16.30 59.11 -59.21
N VAL A 735 15.67 58.54 -60.23
CA VAL A 735 16.31 57.71 -61.25
C VAL A 735 15.83 58.13 -62.63
N THR A 736 16.76 58.32 -63.56
CA THR A 736 16.45 58.58 -64.97
C THR A 736 16.61 57.30 -65.78
N ILE A 737 15.56 56.93 -66.52
CA ILE A 737 15.51 55.77 -67.41
C ILE A 737 15.44 56.30 -68.84
N ASN A 738 16.39 55.90 -69.69
CA ASN A 738 16.36 56.23 -71.11
C ASN A 738 15.47 55.25 -71.86
N GLY A 739 14.46 55.72 -72.59
CA GLY A 739 13.56 54.88 -73.37
C GLY A 739 13.22 55.49 -74.73
N THR A 740 12.49 54.72 -75.53
CA THR A 740 11.85 55.23 -76.75
C THR A 740 10.34 55.08 -76.59
N CYS A 741 9.57 56.01 -77.13
CA CYS A 741 8.11 55.96 -77.02
C CYS A 741 7.42 56.52 -78.26
N TYR A 742 6.15 56.14 -78.44
CA TYR A 742 5.22 56.75 -79.38
C TYR A 742 4.26 57.66 -78.60
N PRO A 743 4.49 58.99 -78.58
CA PRO A 743 3.65 59.90 -77.82
C PRO A 743 2.22 60.02 -78.38
N VAL A 744 2.05 59.82 -79.69
CA VAL A 744 0.76 59.85 -80.40
C VAL A 744 0.70 58.72 -81.42
N VAL A 745 -0.35 57.90 -81.36
CA VAL A 745 -0.53 56.72 -82.22
C VAL A 745 -1.89 56.71 -82.91
N THR A 746 -1.94 56.30 -84.18
CA THR A 746 -3.18 56.04 -84.90
C THR A 746 -3.75 54.69 -84.48
N VAL A 747 -4.99 54.70 -83.99
CA VAL A 747 -5.67 53.49 -83.51
C VAL A 747 -6.74 52.97 -84.46
N ASN A 748 -7.39 53.85 -85.23
CA ASN A 748 -8.40 53.47 -86.20
C ASN A 748 -8.26 54.31 -87.45
N LYS A 749 -8.50 53.69 -88.60
CA LYS A 749 -8.52 54.37 -89.89
C LYS A 749 -9.60 53.78 -90.77
N SER A 750 -10.37 54.64 -91.43
CA SER A 750 -11.35 54.24 -92.41
C SER A 750 -11.32 55.21 -93.59
N LYS A 751 -11.63 54.66 -94.77
CA LYS A 751 -11.75 55.39 -96.02
C LYS A 751 -13.10 55.05 -96.63
N SER A 752 -13.84 56.07 -97.03
CA SER A 752 -15.14 55.92 -97.68
C SER A 752 -15.26 56.84 -98.89
N LYS A 753 -16.07 56.43 -99.86
CA LYS A 753 -16.30 57.12 -101.13
C LYS A 753 -17.78 57.46 -101.24
N LEU A 754 -18.11 58.72 -101.49
CA LEU A 754 -19.45 59.16 -101.89
C LEU A 754 -19.46 59.62 -103.35
N GLU A 755 -20.41 59.12 -104.13
CA GLU A 755 -20.61 59.54 -105.52
C GLU A 755 -21.73 60.57 -105.63
N GLU A 756 -21.42 61.75 -106.19
CA GLU A 756 -22.39 62.78 -106.55
C GLU A 756 -22.43 62.95 -108.09
N LEU A 757 -23.31 63.84 -108.59
CA LEU A 757 -23.55 63.97 -110.04
C LEU A 757 -22.28 64.33 -110.82
N ASP A 758 -21.51 65.32 -110.32
CA ASP A 758 -20.37 65.92 -111.05
C ASP A 758 -18.99 65.61 -110.45
N TYR A 759 -18.92 65.17 -109.19
CA TYR A 759 -17.68 64.88 -108.45
C TYR A 759 -17.80 63.63 -107.59
N VAL A 760 -16.64 63.08 -107.21
CA VAL A 760 -16.51 62.03 -106.20
C VAL A 760 -15.84 62.62 -104.97
N VAL A 761 -16.46 62.42 -103.80
CA VAL A 761 -15.92 62.81 -102.50
C VAL A 761 -15.24 61.60 -101.87
N TRP A 762 -13.98 61.77 -101.49
CA TRP A 762 -13.26 60.81 -100.66
C TRP A 762 -13.21 61.34 -99.24
N GLU A 763 -13.66 60.53 -98.29
CA GLU A 763 -13.65 60.83 -96.86
C GLU A 763 -12.73 59.87 -96.13
N HIS A 764 -11.78 60.44 -95.39
CA HIS A 764 -10.84 59.74 -94.54
C HIS A 764 -11.09 60.09 -93.09
N ASN A 765 -11.29 59.07 -92.27
CA ASN A 765 -11.42 59.25 -90.82
C ASN A 765 -10.34 58.43 -90.13
N SER A 766 -9.56 59.06 -89.27
CA SER A 766 -8.65 58.40 -88.37
C SER A 766 -8.90 58.81 -86.92
N THR A 767 -8.64 57.90 -86.00
CA THR A 767 -8.64 58.18 -84.56
C THR A 767 -7.23 57.98 -84.04
N HIS A 768 -6.68 58.99 -83.37
CA HIS A 768 -5.35 58.98 -82.77
C HIS A 768 -5.47 59.04 -81.26
N ARG A 769 -4.56 58.38 -80.55
CA ARG A 769 -4.51 58.37 -79.09
C ARG A 769 -3.28 59.16 -78.60
N VAL A 770 -3.52 60.14 -77.74
CA VAL A 770 -2.50 60.87 -76.96
C VAL A 770 -2.42 60.23 -75.58
N VAL A 771 -1.21 59.85 -75.15
CA VAL A 771 -1.00 59.13 -73.89
C VAL A 771 -1.10 60.08 -72.68
N SER A 772 -1.60 59.58 -71.55
CA SER A 772 -1.99 60.43 -70.41
C SER A 772 -0.86 61.20 -69.73
N ASP A 773 0.32 60.61 -69.67
CA ASP A 773 1.47 61.21 -68.96
C ASP A 773 2.19 62.28 -69.82
N LEU A 774 1.64 62.58 -71.01
CA LEU A 774 2.26 63.38 -72.06
C LEU A 774 1.49 64.66 -72.42
N ALA A 775 0.27 64.86 -71.91
CA ALA A 775 -0.59 66.01 -72.24
C ALA A 775 0.06 67.37 -71.98
N ASN A 776 0.97 67.47 -71.00
CA ASN A 776 1.73 68.70 -70.73
C ASN A 776 2.94 68.90 -71.65
N LEU A 777 3.54 67.83 -72.18
CA LEU A 777 4.64 67.93 -73.15
C LEU A 777 4.15 68.22 -74.56
N THR A 778 3.00 67.65 -74.94
CA THR A 778 2.35 67.94 -76.23
C THR A 778 1.93 69.42 -76.31
N LYS A 779 1.51 70.04 -75.20
CA LYS A 779 1.29 71.50 -75.13
C LYS A 779 2.53 72.36 -75.43
N GLN A 780 3.74 71.79 -75.37
CA GLN A 780 5.00 72.49 -75.65
C GLN A 780 5.59 72.13 -77.03
N LYS A 781 4.95 71.23 -77.79
CA LYS A 781 5.49 70.63 -79.02
C LYS A 781 4.42 70.47 -80.08
N GLU A 782 4.64 71.02 -81.27
CA GLU A 782 3.74 70.89 -82.41
C GLU A 782 3.51 69.41 -82.82
N ILE A 783 2.24 69.01 -83.00
CA ILE A 783 1.85 67.67 -83.49
C ILE A 783 1.52 67.72 -84.99
N ARG A 784 2.07 66.77 -85.74
CA ARG A 784 1.84 66.61 -87.18
C ARG A 784 1.36 65.20 -87.52
N TYR A 785 0.22 65.11 -88.19
CA TYR A 785 -0.28 63.86 -88.79
C TYR A 785 0.01 63.85 -90.28
N CYS A 786 0.93 63.00 -90.73
CA CYS A 786 1.30 62.91 -92.14
C CYS A 786 0.77 61.62 -92.76
N VAL A 787 0.14 61.73 -93.94
CA VAL A 787 -0.30 60.59 -94.74
C VAL A 787 0.46 60.54 -96.06
N ASN A 788 0.85 59.33 -96.48
CA ASN A 788 1.49 59.12 -97.76
C ASN A 788 0.46 59.24 -98.90
N LEU A 789 0.72 60.14 -99.85
CA LEU A 789 -0.23 60.46 -100.93
C LEU A 789 -0.48 59.27 -101.86
N GLU A 790 0.56 58.51 -102.22
CA GLU A 790 0.44 57.39 -103.17
C GLU A 790 -0.35 56.21 -102.59
N ARG A 791 -0.21 55.96 -101.28
CA ARG A 791 -0.84 54.82 -100.62
C ARG A 791 -2.26 55.11 -100.14
N GLU A 792 -2.49 56.32 -99.65
CA GLU A 792 -3.69 56.62 -98.90
C GLU A 792 -4.69 57.46 -99.70
N VAL A 793 -4.22 58.26 -100.64
CA VAL A 793 -5.04 59.26 -101.33
C VAL A 793 -5.25 58.85 -102.79
N ASP A 794 -6.49 58.47 -103.13
CA ASP A 794 -6.83 58.09 -104.50
C ASP A 794 -6.89 59.33 -105.40
N TYR A 795 -6.30 59.23 -106.59
CA TYR A 795 -6.24 60.33 -107.57
C TYR A 795 -5.60 61.62 -107.02
N TYR A 796 -4.56 61.48 -106.17
CA TYR A 796 -3.92 62.60 -105.45
C TYR A 796 -3.46 63.78 -106.33
N ASN A 797 -3.10 63.54 -107.60
CA ASN A 797 -2.68 64.59 -108.54
C ASN A 797 -3.82 65.52 -109.01
N ASN A 798 -5.10 65.10 -108.84
CA ASN A 798 -6.29 65.83 -109.31
C ASN A 798 -7.22 66.19 -108.13
N MET A 799 -6.67 66.33 -106.92
CA MET A 799 -7.46 66.69 -105.74
C MET A 799 -7.87 68.16 -105.78
N GLU A 800 -9.14 68.41 -105.49
CA GLU A 800 -9.70 69.73 -105.30
C GLU A 800 -10.49 69.80 -103.98
N ASN A 801 -10.58 71.00 -103.39
CA ASN A 801 -11.36 71.27 -102.18
C ASN A 801 -11.01 70.37 -100.97
N LEU A 802 -9.72 70.20 -100.68
CA LEU A 802 -9.27 69.50 -99.47
C LEU A 802 -9.71 70.27 -98.21
N THR A 803 -10.43 69.58 -97.33
CA THR A 803 -10.82 70.08 -96.01
C THR A 803 -10.37 69.08 -94.96
N ALA A 804 -9.91 69.58 -93.82
CA ALA A 804 -9.46 68.75 -92.73
C ALA A 804 -9.98 69.28 -91.40
N LEU A 805 -10.41 68.38 -90.54
CA LEU A 805 -10.96 68.63 -89.23
C LEU A 805 -10.20 67.77 -88.21
N SER A 806 -9.83 68.35 -87.07
CA SER A 806 -9.47 67.60 -85.87
C SER A 806 -10.54 67.88 -84.82
N ASP A 807 -11.13 66.84 -84.24
CA ASP A 807 -12.19 66.95 -83.25
C ASP A 807 -13.33 67.93 -83.64
N GLY A 808 -13.62 68.02 -84.95
CA GLY A 808 -14.68 68.85 -85.52
C GLY A 808 -14.30 70.29 -85.85
N LYS A 809 -13.05 70.70 -85.61
CA LYS A 809 -12.54 72.04 -85.91
C LYS A 809 -11.57 72.02 -87.11
N PRO A 810 -11.59 73.03 -88.00
CA PRO A 810 -10.68 73.10 -89.15
C PRO A 810 -9.21 73.11 -88.72
N ILE A 811 -8.38 72.32 -89.40
CA ILE A 811 -6.93 72.27 -89.19
C ILE A 811 -6.17 72.65 -90.45
N ASN A 812 -4.98 73.22 -90.26
CA ASN A 812 -4.07 73.55 -91.35
C ASN A 812 -3.41 72.29 -91.91
N TYR A 813 -3.07 72.33 -93.19
CA TYR A 813 -2.34 71.25 -93.85
C TYR A 813 -1.21 71.78 -94.73
N THR A 814 -0.19 70.96 -94.90
CA THR A 814 0.91 71.14 -95.83
C THR A 814 0.88 69.98 -96.83
N LEU A 815 0.69 70.32 -98.11
CA LEU A 815 0.73 69.35 -99.20
C LEU A 815 2.14 69.31 -99.81
N GLY A 816 2.86 68.21 -99.57
CA GLY A 816 4.15 67.91 -100.18
C GLY A 816 3.99 67.08 -101.47
N THR A 817 5.12 66.67 -102.06
CA THR A 817 5.15 65.84 -103.28
C THR A 817 4.82 64.38 -103.01
N GLU A 818 5.08 63.89 -101.80
CA GLU A 818 4.90 62.48 -101.41
C GLU A 818 3.96 62.32 -100.20
N GLU A 819 3.75 63.38 -99.43
CA GLU A 819 3.00 63.35 -98.17
C GLU A 819 2.09 64.56 -98.02
N LEU A 820 0.98 64.36 -97.34
CA LEU A 820 0.07 65.40 -96.88
C LEU A 820 0.09 65.41 -95.35
N CYS A 821 0.56 66.50 -94.76
CA CYS A 821 0.67 66.65 -93.32
C CYS A 821 -0.39 67.62 -92.78
N PHE A 822 -1.17 67.18 -91.82
CA PHE A 822 -2.09 68.00 -91.05
C PHE A 822 -1.42 68.46 -89.77
N ILE A 823 -1.43 69.77 -89.53
CA ILE A 823 -0.80 70.40 -88.36
C ILE A 823 -1.90 70.66 -87.33
N ILE A 824 -1.76 70.07 -86.15
CA ILE A 824 -2.65 70.35 -85.03
C ILE A 824 -2.20 71.68 -84.39
N PRO A 825 -3.00 72.75 -84.42
CA PRO A 825 -2.58 74.05 -83.93
C PRO A 825 -2.43 74.11 -82.41
N GLU A 826 -1.38 74.79 -81.92
CA GLU A 826 -1.11 74.95 -80.48
C GLU A 826 -2.20 75.77 -79.75
N ASP A 827 -3.01 76.55 -80.48
CA ASP A 827 -4.05 77.45 -79.96
C ASP A 827 -5.44 76.82 -79.84
N PHE A 828 -5.59 75.52 -80.09
CA PHE A 828 -6.84 74.81 -79.81
C PHE A 828 -7.17 74.78 -78.29
N GLU A 829 -8.46 74.68 -77.95
CA GLU A 829 -8.92 74.49 -76.57
C GLU A 829 -8.29 73.24 -75.93
N GLU A 830 -8.03 73.28 -74.61
CA GLU A 830 -7.24 72.27 -73.86
C GLU A 830 -7.59 70.81 -74.20
N SER A 831 -8.87 70.55 -74.49
CA SER A 831 -9.41 69.23 -74.82
C SER A 831 -8.77 68.51 -76.01
N SER A 832 -8.13 69.20 -76.98
CA SER A 832 -7.48 68.53 -78.12
C SER A 832 -6.03 68.11 -77.85
N TRP A 833 -5.48 68.54 -76.73
CA TRP A 833 -4.12 68.24 -76.26
C TRP A 833 -4.13 67.32 -75.04
N ASP A 834 -5.28 67.19 -74.40
CA ASP A 834 -5.50 66.33 -73.25
C ASP A 834 -5.33 64.85 -73.60
N ALA A 835 -5.10 64.06 -72.56
CA ALA A 835 -5.01 62.62 -72.66
C ALA A 835 -6.29 62.01 -73.26
N GLY A 836 -6.20 61.24 -74.35
CA GLY A 836 -7.40 60.59 -74.89
C GLY A 836 -7.34 60.24 -76.37
N TYR A 837 -8.51 59.90 -76.90
CA TYR A 837 -8.73 59.64 -78.32
C TYR A 837 -9.23 60.92 -79.00
N HIS A 838 -8.49 61.33 -80.02
CA HIS A 838 -8.80 62.45 -80.89
C HIS A 838 -9.06 61.91 -82.29
N TRP A 839 -9.89 62.58 -83.07
CA TRP A 839 -10.17 62.15 -84.44
C TRP A 839 -9.73 63.19 -85.45
N ILE A 840 -9.08 62.73 -86.51
CA ILE A 840 -8.77 63.52 -87.69
C ILE A 840 -9.66 63.03 -88.82
N LYS A 841 -10.36 63.97 -89.44
CA LYS A 841 -11.20 63.73 -90.61
C LYS A 841 -10.76 64.65 -91.73
N TYR A 842 -10.48 64.11 -92.90
CA TYR A 842 -10.21 64.95 -94.07
C TYR A 842 -10.92 64.43 -95.31
N ASN A 843 -11.44 65.38 -96.08
CA ASN A 843 -12.24 65.11 -97.27
C ASN A 843 -11.67 65.89 -98.45
N TYR A 844 -11.66 65.28 -99.63
CA TYR A 844 -11.30 65.93 -100.88
C TYR A 844 -12.19 65.46 -102.02
N THR A 845 -12.26 66.28 -103.07
CA THR A 845 -13.08 66.03 -104.27
C THR A 845 -12.22 65.78 -105.49
N VAL A 846 -12.73 64.94 -106.40
CA VAL A 846 -12.14 64.69 -107.72
C VAL A 846 -13.26 64.73 -108.76
N ALA A 847 -13.09 65.53 -109.82
CA ALA A 847 -14.09 65.66 -110.89
C ALA A 847 -14.31 64.31 -111.62
N ARG A 848 -15.56 63.96 -111.91
CA ARG A 848 -15.94 62.61 -112.37
C ARG A 848 -15.37 62.22 -113.74
N GLU A 849 -15.11 63.21 -114.59
CA GLU A 849 -14.45 63.03 -115.90
C GLU A 849 -13.05 62.44 -115.80
N HIS A 850 -12.36 62.64 -114.66
CA HIS A 850 -11.05 62.07 -114.39
C HIS A 850 -11.10 60.60 -113.89
N ILE A 851 -12.30 60.04 -113.66
CA ILE A 851 -12.51 58.72 -113.04
C ILE A 851 -12.98 57.66 -114.05
N ILE A 852 -13.67 58.01 -115.15
CA ILE A 852 -14.34 57.06 -116.06
C ILE A 852 -13.66 56.99 -117.45
N GLY A 853 -12.99 55.87 -117.76
CA GLY A 853 -12.67 55.41 -119.12
C GLY A 853 -13.78 54.53 -119.74
N PRO A 854 -13.82 54.29 -121.07
CA PRO A 854 -15.01 53.80 -121.79
C PRO A 854 -15.43 52.38 -121.39
N VAL A 855 -16.72 52.19 -121.15
CA VAL A 855 -17.37 50.99 -120.60
C VAL A 855 -17.86 50.04 -121.71
N SER A 856 -17.63 48.73 -121.56
CA SER A 856 -18.54 47.70 -122.06
C SER A 856 -18.61 46.50 -121.09
N SER A 857 -19.83 46.10 -120.78
CA SER A 857 -20.30 45.18 -119.72
C SER A 857 -19.64 43.80 -119.61
N ILE A 858 -19.39 43.32 -118.38
CA ILE A 858 -19.17 41.91 -118.04
C ILE A 858 -20.15 41.51 -116.92
N THR A 859 -20.95 40.46 -117.16
CA THR A 859 -21.92 39.89 -116.20
C THR A 859 -21.32 38.64 -115.57
N TYR A 860 -21.28 38.55 -114.23
CA TYR A 860 -20.79 37.38 -113.51
C TYR A 860 -21.94 36.43 -113.12
N ARG A 861 -21.86 35.14 -113.50
CA ARG A 861 -22.66 34.05 -112.91
C ARG A 861 -21.72 33.03 -112.27
N LYS A 862 -21.82 32.88 -110.94
CA LYS A 862 -21.08 31.92 -110.14
C LYS A 862 -21.88 30.61 -110.11
N THR A 863 -21.34 29.51 -110.66
CA THR A 863 -21.90 28.16 -110.43
C THR A 863 -20.74 27.24 -110.04
N TYR A 864 -20.80 26.69 -108.83
CA TYR A 864 -19.78 25.79 -108.27
C TYR A 864 -20.11 24.34 -108.62
N LEU A 865 -19.17 23.62 -109.24
CA LEU A 865 -19.21 22.16 -109.37
C LEU A 865 -17.83 21.57 -109.03
N GLY A 866 -17.75 21.10 -107.78
CA GLY A 866 -16.87 20.08 -107.19
C GLY A 866 -15.43 19.90 -107.66
N MET A 867 -14.46 20.39 -106.86
CA MET A 867 -13.14 19.79 -106.58
C MET A 867 -12.50 20.46 -105.31
N PRO A 868 -11.55 19.82 -104.59
CA PRO A 868 -11.22 20.09 -103.17
C PRO A 868 -10.32 21.31 -102.88
N ILE A 869 -10.34 21.78 -101.61
CA ILE A 869 -10.04 23.15 -101.13
C ILE A 869 -8.55 23.52 -100.92
N GLU A 870 -7.57 22.68 -101.23
CA GLU A 870 -6.15 22.96 -100.84
C GLU A 870 -5.18 23.40 -101.95
N GLN A 871 -5.64 23.73 -103.17
CA GLN A 871 -4.78 24.31 -104.21
C GLN A 871 -5.46 25.40 -105.05
N ILE A 872 -5.97 26.46 -104.41
CA ILE A 872 -6.41 27.66 -105.14
C ILE A 872 -5.19 28.54 -105.45
N LEU A 873 -4.39 28.10 -106.43
CA LEU A 873 -3.45 28.97 -107.15
C LEU A 873 -4.25 29.70 -108.23
N ILE A 874 -4.43 31.00 -108.03
CA ILE A 874 -5.24 31.91 -108.86
C ILE A 874 -4.72 31.88 -110.31
N TYR A 875 -5.41 31.14 -111.17
CA TYR A 875 -5.42 31.36 -112.61
C TYR A 875 -6.70 32.08 -112.96
N LEU A 876 -6.59 33.29 -113.51
CA LEU A 876 -7.73 34.00 -114.08
C LEU A 876 -7.86 33.58 -115.54
N ILE A 877 -8.93 32.84 -115.87
CA ILE A 877 -9.29 32.54 -117.26
C ILE A 877 -10.32 33.58 -117.67
N VAL A 878 -9.93 34.46 -118.59
CA VAL A 878 -10.82 35.50 -119.14
C VAL A 878 -11.19 35.12 -120.57
N PHE A 879 -12.49 35.10 -120.85
CA PHE A 879 -13.03 34.97 -122.20
C PHE A 879 -13.19 36.37 -122.78
N ILE A 880 -12.47 36.68 -123.86
CA ILE A 880 -12.67 37.93 -124.58
C ILE A 880 -13.25 37.59 -125.94
N ILE A 881 -14.41 38.16 -126.25
CA ILE A 881 -15.03 38.07 -127.57
C ILE A 881 -14.75 39.38 -128.30
N VAL A 882 -13.88 39.33 -129.32
CA VAL A 882 -13.60 40.48 -130.18
C VAL A 882 -14.03 40.12 -131.60
N GLY A 883 -14.98 40.87 -132.18
CA GLY A 883 -15.44 40.65 -133.56
C GLY A 883 -16.01 39.25 -133.83
N GLY A 884 -16.59 38.58 -132.82
CA GLY A 884 -17.14 37.23 -132.93
C GLY A 884 -16.12 36.08 -132.78
N ILE A 885 -14.87 36.38 -132.43
CA ILE A 885 -13.82 35.39 -132.13
C ILE A 885 -13.67 35.25 -130.61
N ILE A 886 -13.71 34.02 -130.11
CA ILE A 886 -13.45 33.71 -128.69
C ILE A 886 -11.95 33.50 -128.50
N LEU A 887 -11.33 34.35 -127.67
CA LEU A 887 -9.93 34.23 -127.23
C LEU A 887 -9.87 33.73 -125.79
N TYR A 888 -8.98 32.77 -125.53
CA TYR A 888 -8.70 32.27 -124.19
C TYR A 888 -7.44 32.92 -123.66
N VAL A 889 -7.59 33.79 -122.66
CA VAL A 889 -6.46 34.45 -122.01
C VAL A 889 -6.29 33.89 -120.61
N VAL A 890 -5.13 33.28 -120.37
CA VAL A 890 -4.74 32.78 -119.04
C VAL A 890 -3.69 33.71 -118.47
N VAL A 891 -4.02 34.35 -117.35
CA VAL A 891 -3.10 35.27 -116.65
C VAL A 891 -2.64 34.65 -115.35
N SER A 892 -1.32 34.48 -115.19
CA SER A 892 -0.69 34.03 -113.95
C SER A 892 -0.04 35.22 -113.23
N GLN A 893 -0.54 35.55 -112.04
CA GLN A 893 -0.04 36.72 -111.28
C GLN A 893 1.40 36.57 -110.76
N ARG A 894 1.97 35.35 -110.68
CA ARG A 894 3.33 35.14 -110.16
C ARG A 894 4.46 35.20 -111.19
N LYS A 895 4.18 34.95 -112.48
CA LYS A 895 5.24 34.90 -113.52
C LYS A 895 5.28 36.11 -114.45
N LYS A 896 4.36 37.07 -114.32
CA LYS A 896 4.19 38.20 -115.28
C LYS A 896 4.17 37.74 -116.74
N GLU A 897 3.58 36.58 -117.02
CA GLU A 897 3.37 36.05 -118.37
C GLU A 897 1.87 36.06 -118.71
N ILE A 898 1.54 36.50 -119.92
CA ILE A 898 0.21 36.41 -120.51
C ILE A 898 0.29 35.40 -121.65
N ARG A 899 -0.49 34.32 -121.57
CA ARG A 899 -0.57 33.34 -122.65
C ARG A 899 -1.96 33.40 -123.28
N ILE A 900 -2.00 33.67 -124.59
CA ILE A 900 -3.23 33.77 -125.37
C ILE A 900 -3.30 32.56 -126.30
N GLU A 901 -4.32 31.72 -126.12
CA GLU A 901 -4.58 30.61 -127.03
C GLU A 901 -5.76 30.94 -127.95
N ILE A 902 -5.53 30.77 -129.24
CA ILE A 902 -6.53 30.94 -130.29
C ILE A 902 -6.83 29.58 -130.88
N LYS A 903 -8.11 29.19 -130.95
CA LYS A 903 -8.49 27.96 -131.62
C LYS A 903 -8.10 28.02 -133.10
N PRO A 904 -7.57 26.94 -133.69
CA PRO A 904 -7.06 26.94 -135.05
C PRO A 904 -8.04 27.49 -136.09
N GLU A 905 -9.34 27.21 -135.93
CA GLU A 905 -10.39 27.70 -136.84
C GLU A 905 -10.56 29.24 -136.87
N HIS A 906 -10.05 29.98 -135.88
CA HIS A 906 -10.26 31.42 -135.75
C HIS A 906 -9.02 32.28 -136.06
N ILE A 907 -7.85 31.66 -136.29
CA ILE A 907 -6.57 32.36 -136.47
C ILE A 907 -6.61 33.32 -137.67
N GLU A 908 -7.21 32.90 -138.78
CA GLU A 908 -7.20 33.66 -140.03
C GLU A 908 -8.11 34.89 -139.98
N LYS A 909 -9.24 34.80 -139.25
CA LYS A 909 -10.08 35.95 -138.93
C LYS A 909 -9.39 36.92 -137.97
N PHE A 910 -8.67 36.40 -136.98
CA PHE A 910 -7.99 37.25 -136.00
C PHE A 910 -6.87 38.07 -136.64
N LYS A 911 -6.06 37.47 -137.54
CA LYS A 911 -5.03 38.20 -138.29
C LYS A 911 -5.60 39.37 -139.08
N LYS A 912 -6.73 39.16 -139.78
CA LYS A 912 -7.40 40.22 -140.55
C LYS A 912 -7.90 41.37 -139.67
N LEU A 913 -8.46 41.04 -138.50
CA LEU A 913 -8.94 42.04 -137.54
C LEU A 913 -7.78 42.82 -136.90
N PHE A 914 -6.65 42.16 -136.65
CA PHE A 914 -5.47 42.81 -136.10
C PHE A 914 -4.83 43.78 -137.12
N GLU A 915 -4.71 43.38 -138.40
CA GLU A 915 -4.25 44.29 -139.47
C GLU A 915 -5.15 45.51 -139.67
N GLU A 916 -6.46 45.39 -139.42
CA GLU A 916 -7.40 46.51 -139.46
C GLU A 916 -7.30 47.43 -138.23
N LEU A 917 -6.99 46.87 -137.06
CA LEU A 917 -6.80 47.62 -135.81
C LEU A 917 -5.44 48.33 -135.76
N GLU A 918 -4.38 47.74 -136.31
CA GLU A 918 -3.04 48.36 -136.36
C GLU A 918 -2.96 49.54 -137.35
N LYS A 919 -3.89 49.62 -138.30
CA LYS A 919 -4.06 50.77 -139.21
C LYS A 919 -4.87 51.93 -138.62
N LYS A 920 -5.48 51.75 -137.46
CA LYS A 920 -6.25 52.76 -136.71
C LYS A 920 -5.47 53.23 -135.49
#